data_AF-A0A7M7IVM7-F1
#
_entry.id   AF-A0A7M7IVM7-F1
#
_cell.length_a   1.000
_cell.length_b   1.000
_cell.length_c   1.000
_cell.angle_alpha   90.00
_cell.angle_beta   90.00
_cell.angle_gamma   90.00
#
_symmetry.space_group_name_H-M   'P 1'
#
loop_
_entity.id
_entity.type
_entity.pdbx_description
1 polymer ?
#
loop_
_entity_poly.entity_id
_entity_poly.type
_entity_poly.pdbx_seq_one_letter_code
_entity_poly.pdbx_strand_id
1 'polypeptide(L)'
;MKEPLFYIKYGSILSCPSPDSRIKMPTRGSVDTPNEMGHRILAGLDNHMLTENASLSRNPGTTFDADMYWEMNYHEAAIFLEEGRNNEKFDSHPRHPEDLPAYLLVHNSWYYGLDLFTALILLGLAFVEKPAVPLFQLPVWAHGSIELLALTTIGVELALKLRWIGWGTMLKHKRTMVKCITLFIMFIEALIVLVRQSSHLRVTRALRPIFLVDTKYCGGVRRFIRQILQTLPPILDMLGLLLFFILTYMVLGYYLFFEMNQHFETLQDSFVSLFVLLTTANFPDIMMQSFAINKWYAIYFVSYLSTMLYVMMNLMLAVVNETFTSAERDKFKKLFLHKRKACQHAFKLLVSKQSPDQMRFKQFEGLMRYYAPQKSVKDIVLMFRYLNISGSGALTCDEFLNIYDATVLRWEPQYSSVPWYNMTWPPLQILCQGAHAAISWAYFETLVYGVIIGNGIAMIFRLLQPESDRLRSAHLFAACWDTLLFGGLFAAEALTKVLGLGVRRYLSSGWNLFDLGTSMMVLVAASGLTLFPSAVFLVMFRPLRMLRLFKIKKRYRDVFGTLVILTPLMCSTAIVMLVLYYFFAIIGMELFAGIDMKNCCKNTSVEDFYKYSANVTTGLGYYYLNTFDNLMASGMTLFELTVVNNWFILMNAYAVTVGMYTRAYFMIFYLVTMIVLTIVVSSFLEAFRFRIQYKRSTTKRDEEKMLHEEVELRYDELESIVQDFLLMEQIRTFLPINTTTIFIGSRPRTREVLQRRMYIHEILEWLSEAKSQERITTPSTVNDFDEDSIDDQINETDSAILNGVTLTQRRPSAVYSST
;
A
#
# COMPACT_ATOMS: atom_id res chain seq x y z
N MET A 1 30.57 -15.10 9.60
CA MET A 1 30.10 -13.95 10.41
C MET A 1 31.12 -12.82 10.21
N LYS A 2 30.94 -12.03 9.16
CA LYS A 2 31.67 -10.78 8.88
C LYS A 2 30.67 -9.91 8.11
N GLU A 3 30.19 -8.86 8.76
CA GLU A 3 29.35 -7.83 8.15
C GLU A 3 30.16 -7.08 7.09
N PRO A 4 29.57 -6.68 5.95
CA PRO A 4 30.11 -5.58 5.17
C PRO A 4 29.40 -4.29 5.59
N LEU A 5 30.16 -3.39 6.22
CA LEU A 5 29.79 -1.98 6.36
C LEU A 5 29.50 -1.39 4.98
N PHE A 6 28.30 -0.86 4.80
CA PHE A 6 27.93 -0.03 3.66
C PHE A 6 28.57 1.35 3.80
N TYR A 7 29.71 1.57 3.15
CA TYR A 7 30.21 2.90 2.81
C TYR A 7 29.91 3.16 1.33
N ILE A 8 28.86 3.94 1.06
CA ILE A 8 28.66 4.55 -0.26
C ILE A 8 29.53 5.82 -0.27
N LYS A 9 30.67 5.77 -0.95
CA LYS A 9 31.47 6.95 -1.27
C LYS A 9 30.68 7.80 -2.27
N TYR A 10 30.07 8.89 -1.81
CA TYR A 10 29.91 10.07 -2.66
C TYR A 10 31.29 10.72 -2.77
N GLY A 11 31.97 10.46 -3.88
CA GLY A 11 33.17 11.21 -4.24
C GLY A 11 32.81 12.67 -4.51
N SER A 12 33.56 13.56 -3.86
CA SER A 12 33.55 15.00 -4.08
C SER A 12 33.56 15.34 -5.58
N ILE A 13 32.55 16.07 -6.05
CA ILE A 13 32.49 16.69 -7.39
C ILE A 13 33.30 18.01 -7.43
N LEU A 14 34.04 18.35 -6.36
CA LEU A 14 34.84 19.57 -6.30
C LEU A 14 36.30 19.25 -5.94
N SER A 15 37.02 18.64 -6.88
CA SER A 15 38.48 18.73 -6.95
C SER A 15 39.01 18.29 -8.32
N CYS A 16 39.33 19.25 -9.19
CA CYS A 16 40.45 19.14 -10.13
C CYS A 16 41.68 19.81 -9.46
N PRO A 17 42.94 19.35 -9.62
CA PRO A 17 43.65 19.07 -10.89
C PRO A 17 44.45 17.72 -10.84
N SER A 18 45.19 17.20 -11.85
CA SER A 18 45.90 17.72 -13.02
C SER A 18 45.99 16.67 -14.16
N PRO A 19 46.36 17.06 -15.40
CA PRO A 19 46.26 16.22 -16.59
C PRO A 19 47.62 15.60 -16.92
N ASP A 20 47.94 14.41 -16.42
CA ASP A 20 49.09 13.66 -16.93
C ASP A 20 48.94 12.18 -16.60
N SER A 21 48.33 11.44 -17.54
CA SER A 21 48.60 10.03 -17.87
C SER A 21 47.35 9.38 -18.50
N ARG A 22 46.95 9.82 -19.70
CA ARG A 22 46.18 8.95 -20.60
C ARG A 22 46.84 8.95 -21.96
N ILE A 23 47.43 7.79 -22.27
CA ILE A 23 48.00 7.44 -23.56
C ILE A 23 46.90 7.62 -24.61
N LYS A 24 47.13 8.51 -25.58
CA LYS A 24 46.27 8.73 -26.74
C LYS A 24 46.23 7.46 -27.60
N MET A 25 45.04 6.91 -27.83
CA MET A 25 44.76 6.07 -28.99
C MET A 25 44.04 6.90 -30.07
N PRO A 26 44.24 6.58 -31.36
CA PRO A 26 43.82 7.44 -32.46
C PRO A 26 42.31 7.37 -32.70
N THR A 27 41.72 8.54 -32.89
CA THR A 27 40.34 8.77 -33.32
C THR A 27 40.07 8.20 -34.71
N ARG A 28 39.06 7.33 -34.83
CA ARG A 28 38.33 7.10 -36.09
C ARG A 28 36.88 6.66 -35.81
N GLY A 29 35.90 7.43 -36.29
CA GLY A 29 34.48 7.04 -36.41
C GLY A 29 33.47 7.91 -35.65
N SER A 30 32.69 8.71 -36.40
CA SER A 30 31.47 9.47 -36.04
C SER A 30 31.33 10.03 -34.61
N VAL A 31 31.59 11.34 -34.45
CA VAL A 31 31.22 12.07 -33.23
C VAL A 31 29.70 12.27 -33.24
N ASP A 32 29.01 11.51 -32.38
CA ASP A 32 27.61 11.74 -32.05
C ASP A 32 27.49 13.01 -31.23
N THR A 33 27.22 14.13 -31.91
CA THR A 33 27.10 15.42 -31.27
C THR A 33 25.87 15.47 -30.35
N PRO A 34 26.04 15.87 -29.08
CA PRO A 34 24.92 16.09 -28.19
C PRO A 34 24.00 17.22 -28.65
N ASN A 35 22.79 17.26 -28.09
CA ASN A 35 21.71 18.17 -28.46
C ASN A 35 22.04 19.65 -28.08
N GLU A 36 22.87 20.38 -28.83
CA GLU A 36 23.08 21.83 -28.62
C GLU A 36 21.94 22.68 -29.20
N MET A 37 21.37 23.58 -28.41
CA MET A 37 20.47 24.63 -28.89
C MET A 37 21.33 25.78 -29.46
N GLY A 38 21.42 25.88 -30.79
CA GLY A 38 22.28 26.86 -31.45
C GLY A 38 21.60 28.22 -31.63
N HIS A 39 22.06 29.24 -30.90
CA HIS A 39 21.82 30.64 -31.27
C HIS A 39 22.74 31.03 -32.43
N ARG A 40 22.17 31.37 -33.60
CA ARG A 40 22.85 32.15 -34.63
C ARG A 40 22.52 33.63 -34.46
N ILE A 41 23.57 34.43 -34.59
CA ILE A 41 23.64 35.89 -34.60
C ILE A 41 22.66 36.48 -35.63
N LEU A 42 21.74 37.34 -35.18
CA LEU A 42 21.24 38.48 -35.94
C LEU A 42 20.83 39.59 -34.98
N ALA A 43 21.33 40.79 -35.24
CA ALA A 43 21.10 41.98 -34.44
C ALA A 43 19.70 42.56 -34.70
N GLY A 44 19.02 43.02 -33.65
CA GLY A 44 17.96 44.04 -33.74
C GLY A 44 16.61 43.70 -33.11
N LEU A 45 16.32 44.44 -32.03
CA LEU A 45 15.02 44.82 -31.45
C LEU A 45 14.15 43.82 -30.68
N ASP A 46 13.62 44.39 -29.59
CA ASP A 46 12.76 43.84 -28.53
C ASP A 46 11.52 43.10 -29.02
N ASN A 47 11.22 41.95 -28.39
CA ASN A 47 9.89 41.65 -27.86
C ASN A 47 9.93 40.42 -26.94
N HIS A 48 9.41 40.60 -25.72
CA HIS A 48 9.23 39.58 -24.69
C HIS A 48 8.07 38.65 -25.07
N MET A 49 8.35 37.40 -25.48
CA MET A 49 7.37 36.30 -25.42
C MET A 49 8.05 34.97 -25.08
N LEU A 50 7.57 34.36 -24.01
CA LEU A 50 7.98 33.08 -23.46
C LEU A 50 7.65 31.94 -24.42
N THR A 51 8.66 31.18 -24.84
CA THR A 51 8.49 29.88 -25.49
C THR A 51 9.07 28.79 -24.61
N GLU A 52 8.22 27.82 -24.26
CA GLU A 52 8.58 26.53 -23.70
C GLU A 52 9.43 25.77 -24.72
N ASN A 53 10.71 25.60 -24.43
CA ASN A 53 11.61 24.55 -24.92
C ASN A 53 13.02 24.96 -24.50
N ALA A 54 13.58 24.38 -23.43
CA ALA A 54 15.00 24.52 -23.14
C ALA A 54 15.46 23.46 -22.14
N SER A 55 16.38 22.61 -22.61
CA SER A 55 17.38 21.94 -21.78
C SER A 55 18.13 22.96 -20.91
N LEU A 56 18.69 22.49 -19.79
CA LEU A 56 19.62 23.20 -18.89
C LEU A 56 20.30 24.43 -19.55
N SER A 57 19.78 25.64 -19.32
CA SER A 57 20.43 26.85 -19.81
C SER A 57 21.72 27.06 -19.02
N ARG A 58 22.85 27.13 -19.73
CA ARG A 58 24.19 27.27 -19.13
C ARG A 58 24.99 28.37 -19.82
N ASN A 59 25.75 29.09 -18.99
CA ASN A 59 26.61 30.20 -19.35
C ASN A 59 27.49 29.92 -20.59
N PRO A 60 27.63 30.88 -21.52
CA PRO A 60 28.32 30.69 -22.81
C PRO A 60 29.86 30.67 -22.74
N GLY A 61 30.45 30.38 -21.57
CA GLY A 61 31.88 30.63 -21.30
C GLY A 61 32.79 29.42 -21.05
N THR A 62 32.26 28.19 -20.98
CA THR A 62 33.05 27.00 -20.61
C THR A 62 32.86 25.89 -21.63
N THR A 63 33.94 25.49 -22.30
CA THR A 63 33.98 24.32 -23.19
C THR A 63 33.76 23.05 -22.37
N PHE A 64 32.52 22.56 -22.31
CA PHE A 64 32.20 21.26 -21.71
C PHE A 64 32.69 20.13 -22.61
N ASP A 65 33.39 19.15 -22.05
CA ASP A 65 33.78 17.92 -22.73
C ASP A 65 32.51 17.14 -23.13
N ALA A 66 32.44 16.62 -24.36
CA ALA A 66 31.22 15.98 -24.89
C ALA A 66 30.74 14.79 -24.03
N ASP A 67 31.67 14.10 -23.38
CA ASP A 67 31.39 13.00 -22.46
C ASP A 67 30.66 13.47 -21.19
N MET A 68 31.03 14.64 -20.66
CA MET A 68 30.39 15.19 -19.46
C MET A 68 28.95 15.64 -19.73
N TYR A 69 28.65 16.04 -20.97
CA TYR A 69 27.29 16.35 -21.40
C TYR A 69 26.41 15.09 -21.44
N TRP A 70 26.91 14.00 -22.02
CA TRP A 70 26.19 12.72 -22.03
C TRP A 70 25.97 12.17 -20.62
N GLU A 71 26.95 12.26 -19.73
CA GLU A 71 26.77 11.85 -18.33
C GLU A 71 25.64 12.61 -17.63
N MET A 72 25.51 13.90 -17.89
CA MET A 72 24.43 14.71 -17.33
C MET A 72 23.06 14.32 -17.91
N ASN A 73 22.97 14.10 -19.22
CA ASN A 73 21.74 13.62 -19.87
C ASN A 73 21.30 12.26 -19.34
N TYR A 74 22.23 11.34 -19.10
CA TYR A 74 21.92 10.03 -18.51
C TYR A 74 21.34 10.17 -17.11
N HIS A 75 21.89 11.09 -16.32
CA HIS A 75 21.40 11.36 -14.97
C HIS A 75 20.01 12.02 -14.98
N GLU A 76 19.79 13.03 -15.84
CA GLU A 76 18.49 13.69 -15.99
C GLU A 76 17.40 12.71 -16.48
N ALA A 77 17.72 11.89 -17.48
CA ALA A 77 16.80 10.86 -17.99
C ALA A 77 16.48 9.79 -16.93
N ALA A 78 17.44 9.43 -16.08
CA ALA A 78 17.19 8.55 -14.94
C ALA A 78 16.21 9.18 -13.94
N ILE A 79 16.35 10.47 -13.65
CA ILE A 79 15.44 11.22 -12.76
C ILE A 79 14.01 11.23 -13.32
N PHE A 80 13.82 11.47 -14.63
CA PHE A 80 12.49 11.40 -15.24
C PHE A 80 11.82 10.03 -15.03
N LEU A 81 12.57 8.93 -15.17
CA LEU A 81 12.03 7.58 -14.93
C LEU A 81 11.72 7.35 -13.44
N GLU A 82 12.53 7.89 -12.53
CA GLU A 82 12.24 7.83 -11.10
C GLU A 82 11.00 8.64 -10.70
N GLU A 83 10.84 9.87 -11.21
CA GLU A 83 9.66 10.71 -11.03
C GLU A 83 8.40 10.04 -11.60
N GLY A 84 8.52 9.46 -12.80
CA GLY A 84 7.48 8.66 -13.43
C GLY A 84 7.03 7.47 -12.57
N ARG A 85 7.98 6.75 -11.98
CA ARG A 85 7.72 5.62 -11.07
C ARG A 85 7.11 6.07 -9.75
N ASN A 86 7.57 7.18 -9.18
CA ASN A 86 7.09 7.71 -7.90
C ASN A 86 5.76 8.49 -8.02
N ASN A 87 5.30 8.77 -9.25
CA ASN A 87 4.15 9.61 -9.55
C ASN A 87 4.31 11.03 -8.98
N GLU A 88 5.44 11.64 -9.30
CA GLU A 88 5.77 13.03 -9.01
C GLU A 88 5.53 13.89 -10.24
N LYS A 89 5.03 15.11 -10.06
CA LYS A 89 4.78 16.02 -11.17
C LYS A 89 6.11 16.52 -11.76
N PHE A 90 6.18 16.65 -13.09
CA PHE A 90 7.37 17.15 -13.78
C PHE A 90 7.60 18.67 -13.62
N ASP A 91 6.65 19.40 -13.02
CA ASP A 91 6.77 20.85 -12.79
C ASP A 91 7.96 21.22 -11.87
N SER A 92 8.29 20.35 -10.93
CA SER A 92 9.39 20.51 -9.97
C SER A 92 10.68 19.80 -10.37
N HIS A 93 10.82 19.41 -11.63
CA HIS A 93 12.00 18.72 -12.12
C HIS A 93 13.25 19.61 -11.96
N PRO A 94 14.39 19.10 -11.47
CA PRO A 94 15.61 19.90 -11.29
C PRO A 94 16.22 20.27 -12.65
N ARG A 95 15.89 21.47 -13.14
CA ARG A 95 16.38 21.99 -14.43
C ARG A 95 17.75 22.66 -14.37
N HIS A 96 18.26 22.97 -13.18
CA HIS A 96 19.58 23.57 -12.99
C HIS A 96 20.49 22.65 -12.18
N PRO A 97 21.81 22.64 -12.43
CA PRO A 97 22.72 21.75 -11.72
C PRO A 97 22.87 22.11 -10.24
N GLU A 98 22.48 23.33 -9.85
CA GLU A 98 22.49 23.82 -8.47
C GLU A 98 21.36 23.21 -7.63
N ASP A 99 20.26 22.80 -8.26
CA ASP A 99 19.09 22.20 -7.60
C ASP A 99 19.25 20.69 -7.40
N LEU A 100 20.10 20.06 -8.21
CA LEU A 100 20.33 18.62 -8.23
C LEU A 100 20.82 18.05 -6.88
N PRO A 101 21.76 18.67 -6.15
CA PRO A 101 22.17 18.18 -4.83
C PRO A 101 21.01 18.18 -3.82
N ALA A 102 20.14 19.20 -3.87
CA ALA A 102 18.98 19.27 -2.99
C ALA A 102 17.96 18.18 -3.34
N TYR A 103 17.73 17.94 -4.64
CA TYR A 103 16.89 16.84 -5.12
C TYR A 103 17.39 15.48 -4.61
N LEU A 104 18.67 15.18 -4.82
CA LEU A 104 19.28 13.90 -4.43
C LEU A 104 19.25 13.68 -2.91
N LEU A 105 19.42 14.75 -2.13
CA LEU A 105 19.37 14.67 -0.67
C LEU A 105 17.96 14.34 -0.17
N VAL A 106 16.92 14.97 -0.74
CA VAL A 106 15.52 14.70 -0.41
C VAL A 106 15.09 13.30 -0.86
N HIS A 107 15.66 12.79 -1.95
CA HIS A 107 15.33 11.46 -2.48
C HIS A 107 16.14 10.31 -1.87
N ASN A 108 16.94 10.59 -0.85
CA ASN A 108 17.70 9.58 -0.14
C ASN A 108 16.83 8.73 0.81
N SER A 109 17.12 7.43 0.90
CA SER A 109 16.48 6.51 1.85
C SER A 109 16.57 6.97 3.30
N TRP A 110 17.67 7.63 3.69
CA TRP A 110 17.84 8.19 5.03
C TRP A 110 16.86 9.31 5.33
N TYR A 111 16.60 10.21 4.38
CA TYR A 111 15.60 11.27 4.52
C TYR A 111 14.21 10.67 4.75
N TYR A 112 13.83 9.66 3.94
CA TYR A 112 12.54 8.98 4.13
C TYR A 112 12.44 8.20 5.45
N GLY A 113 13.55 7.64 5.92
CA GLY A 113 13.62 6.96 7.21
C GLY A 113 13.46 7.92 8.39
N LEU A 114 14.06 9.11 8.31
CA LEU A 114 13.99 10.14 9.35
C LEU A 114 12.58 10.74 9.46
N ASP A 115 11.94 11.08 8.34
CA ASP A 115 10.55 11.58 8.28
C ASP A 115 9.57 10.55 8.89
N LEU A 116 9.74 9.26 8.55
CA LEU A 116 8.93 8.19 9.14
C LEU A 116 9.18 8.04 10.65
N PHE A 117 10.45 8.04 11.07
CA PHE A 117 10.80 7.85 12.48
C PHE A 117 10.29 9.00 13.36
N THR A 118 10.46 10.24 12.90
CA THR A 118 9.98 11.44 13.62
C THR A 118 8.45 11.48 13.69
N ALA A 119 7.76 11.12 12.61
CA ALA A 119 6.30 10.98 12.61
C ALA A 119 5.83 9.91 13.61
N LEU A 120 6.48 8.75 13.65
CA LEU A 120 6.14 7.68 14.61
C LEU A 120 6.39 8.09 16.06
N ILE A 121 7.47 8.83 16.35
CA ILE A 121 7.71 9.41 17.68
C ILE A 121 6.57 10.36 18.06
N LEU A 122 6.18 11.26 17.15
CA LEU A 122 5.14 12.25 17.41
C LEU A 122 3.78 11.61 17.73
N LEU A 123 3.42 10.53 17.01
CA LEU A 123 2.22 9.74 17.33
C LEU A 123 2.38 8.98 18.66
N GLY A 124 3.56 8.40 18.90
CA GLY A 124 3.88 7.63 20.11
C GLY A 124 3.82 8.45 21.41
N LEU A 125 4.06 9.76 21.34
CA LEU A 125 3.93 10.67 22.49
C LEU A 125 2.52 10.65 23.12
N ALA A 126 1.48 10.30 22.36
CA ALA A 126 0.13 10.19 22.90
C ALA A 126 -0.06 9.06 23.93
N PHE A 127 0.85 8.09 24.03
CA PHE A 127 0.84 7.09 25.10
C PHE A 127 1.38 7.63 26.44
N VAL A 128 2.13 8.73 26.38
CA VAL A 128 3.00 9.24 27.44
C VAL A 128 2.50 10.57 27.99
N GLU A 129 1.87 11.37 27.13
CA GLU A 129 1.22 12.63 27.50
C GLU A 129 -0.08 12.40 28.26
N LYS A 130 -0.42 13.32 29.17
CA LYS A 130 -1.72 13.25 29.85
C LYS A 130 -2.88 13.39 28.83
N PRO A 131 -3.90 12.51 28.89
CA PRO A 131 -4.07 11.42 29.85
C PRO A 131 -3.27 10.16 29.43
N ALA A 132 -2.32 9.77 30.28
CA ALA A 132 -1.22 8.87 29.94
C ALA A 132 -1.44 7.47 30.50
N VAL A 133 -0.96 6.45 29.78
CA VAL A 133 -0.93 5.08 30.32
C VAL A 133 -0.11 5.10 31.61
N PRO A 134 -0.63 4.60 32.76
CA PRO A 134 0.01 4.77 34.07
C PRO A 134 1.46 4.30 34.14
N LEU A 135 1.86 3.31 33.33
CA LEU A 135 3.23 2.80 33.27
C LEU A 135 4.22 3.73 32.55
N PHE A 136 3.74 4.59 31.64
CA PHE A 136 4.58 5.36 30.72
C PHE A 136 4.47 6.88 30.93
N GLN A 137 3.95 7.34 32.07
CA GLN A 137 3.76 8.77 32.32
C GLN A 137 5.11 9.51 32.44
N LEU A 138 5.36 10.47 31.55
CA LEU A 138 6.53 11.37 31.62
C LEU A 138 6.16 12.74 32.21
N PRO A 139 7.12 13.45 32.81
CA PRO A 139 6.93 14.83 33.24
C PRO A 139 6.73 15.78 32.05
N VAL A 140 6.06 16.92 32.29
CA VAL A 140 5.61 17.84 31.23
C VAL A 140 6.77 18.38 30.39
N TRP A 141 7.86 18.78 31.04
CA TRP A 141 9.06 19.27 30.36
C TRP A 141 9.68 18.21 29.43
N ALA A 142 9.63 16.92 29.80
CA ALA A 142 10.26 15.85 29.02
C ALA A 142 9.48 15.57 27.73
N HIS A 143 8.17 15.31 27.83
CA HIS A 143 7.36 15.06 26.63
C HIS A 143 7.25 16.31 25.75
N GLY A 144 7.18 17.52 26.34
CA GLY A 144 7.18 18.78 25.60
C GLY A 144 8.47 19.04 24.84
N SER A 145 9.63 18.68 25.42
CA SER A 145 10.92 18.79 24.74
C SER A 145 11.07 17.81 23.58
N ILE A 146 10.58 16.57 23.74
CA ILE A 146 10.58 15.56 22.66
C ILE A 146 9.66 16.01 21.52
N GLU A 147 8.48 16.55 21.84
CA GLU A 147 7.55 17.10 20.84
C GLU A 147 8.20 18.26 20.06
N LEU A 148 8.81 19.22 20.76
CA LEU A 148 9.48 20.36 20.12
C LEU A 148 10.62 19.92 19.22
N LEU A 149 11.42 18.92 19.65
CA LEU A 149 12.49 18.36 18.84
C LEU A 149 11.94 17.70 17.56
N ALA A 150 10.90 16.87 17.68
CA ALA A 150 10.28 16.20 16.53
C ALA A 150 9.65 17.19 15.53
N LEU A 151 8.98 18.24 16.02
CA LEU A 151 8.42 19.28 15.16
C LEU A 151 9.53 20.09 14.48
N THR A 152 10.63 20.38 15.19
CA THR A 152 11.79 21.07 14.62
C THR A 152 12.44 20.25 13.51
N THR A 153 12.60 18.92 13.70
CA THR A 153 13.14 18.05 12.66
C THR A 153 12.27 18.02 11.41
N ILE A 154 10.93 17.95 11.56
CA ILE A 154 9.99 18.03 10.43
C ILE A 154 10.07 19.40 9.75
N GLY A 155 10.27 20.47 10.51
CA GLY A 155 10.50 21.82 9.97
C GLY A 155 11.75 21.93 9.11
N VAL A 156 12.86 21.32 9.54
CA VAL A 156 14.13 21.27 8.78
C VAL A 156 13.95 20.48 7.49
N GLU A 157 13.27 19.33 7.53
CA GLU A 157 12.96 18.53 6.34
C GLU A 157 12.12 19.32 5.32
N LEU A 158 11.10 20.03 5.80
CA LEU A 158 10.27 20.90 4.96
C LEU A 158 11.10 22.03 4.33
N ALA A 159 12.05 22.61 5.07
CA ALA A 159 12.95 23.64 4.55
C ALA A 159 13.89 23.10 3.46
N LEU A 160 14.39 21.87 3.60
CA LEU A 160 15.17 21.21 2.55
C LEU A 160 14.33 20.96 1.29
N LYS A 161 13.07 20.56 1.46
CA LYS A 161 12.13 20.39 0.35
C LYS A 161 11.78 21.69 -0.33
N LEU A 162 11.64 22.78 0.44
CA LEU A 162 11.39 24.13 -0.08
C LEU A 162 12.56 24.62 -0.94
N ARG A 163 13.80 24.30 -0.58
CA ARG A 163 15.00 24.65 -1.35
C ARG A 163 14.99 24.04 -2.76
N TRP A 164 14.50 22.81 -2.91
CA TRP A 164 14.38 22.15 -4.22
C TRP A 164 13.15 22.62 -5.01
N ILE A 165 11.96 22.65 -4.40
CA ILE A 165 10.70 22.89 -5.11
C ILE A 165 10.47 24.38 -5.43
N GLY A 166 11.02 25.28 -4.62
CA GLY A 166 10.78 26.72 -4.69
C GLY A 166 9.48 27.16 -4.01
N TRP A 167 9.41 28.44 -3.66
CA TRP A 167 8.30 29.04 -2.90
C TRP A 167 6.97 29.05 -3.65
N GLY A 168 6.96 29.45 -4.92
CA GLY A 168 5.74 29.57 -5.72
C GLY A 168 5.00 28.24 -5.87
N THR A 169 5.74 27.17 -6.16
CA THR A 169 5.20 25.81 -6.36
C THR A 169 4.77 25.18 -5.03
N MET A 170 5.51 25.44 -3.94
CA MET A 170 5.20 24.91 -2.61
C MET A 170 3.90 25.50 -2.04
N LEU A 171 3.68 26.82 -2.21
CA LEU A 171 2.45 27.50 -1.79
C LEU A 171 1.21 27.04 -2.56
N LYS A 172 1.36 26.72 -3.86
CA LYS A 172 0.26 26.15 -4.68
C LYS A 172 -0.09 24.71 -4.27
N HIS A 173 0.85 23.97 -3.67
CA HIS A 173 0.64 22.57 -3.34
C HIS A 173 -0.15 22.39 -2.02
N LYS A 174 -1.49 22.26 -2.14
CA LYS A 174 -2.47 22.15 -1.04
C LYS A 174 -2.02 21.24 0.13
N ARG A 175 -1.45 20.06 -0.16
CA ARG A 175 -1.02 19.09 0.88
C ARG A 175 0.13 19.63 1.74
N THR A 176 1.11 20.24 1.09
CA THR A 176 2.28 20.78 1.80
C THR A 176 1.85 21.98 2.63
N MET A 177 0.94 22.81 2.13
CA MET A 177 0.36 23.92 2.88
C MET A 177 -0.38 23.47 4.14
N VAL A 178 -1.21 22.43 4.06
CA VAL A 178 -1.85 21.85 5.25
C VAL A 178 -0.80 21.39 6.27
N LYS A 179 0.26 20.69 5.83
CA LYS A 179 1.38 20.27 6.71
C LYS A 179 2.08 21.46 7.36
N CYS A 180 2.28 22.57 6.63
CA CYS A 180 2.91 23.78 7.16
C CYS A 180 2.04 24.46 8.23
N ILE A 181 0.74 24.60 7.95
CA ILE A 181 -0.21 25.22 8.88
C ILE A 181 -0.31 24.39 10.16
N THR A 182 -0.43 23.06 10.04
CA THR A 182 -0.49 22.18 11.22
C THR A 182 0.81 22.19 12.01
N LEU A 183 1.96 22.19 11.33
CA LEU A 183 3.27 22.29 11.97
C LEU A 183 3.39 23.60 12.77
N PHE A 184 2.98 24.72 12.19
CA PHE A 184 3.04 26.02 12.84
C PHE A 184 2.15 26.09 14.09
N ILE A 185 0.89 25.65 14.00
CA ILE A 185 -0.04 25.61 15.12
C ILE A 185 0.52 24.73 16.25
N MET A 186 0.99 23.52 15.90
CA MET A 186 1.52 22.58 16.88
C MET A 186 2.82 23.05 17.52
N PHE A 187 3.69 23.73 16.78
CA PHE A 187 4.93 24.28 17.31
C PHE A 187 4.66 25.37 18.35
N ILE A 188 3.74 26.29 18.06
CA ILE A 188 3.31 27.32 19.02
C ILE A 188 2.73 26.68 20.27
N GLU A 189 1.86 25.68 20.11
CA GLU A 189 1.23 25.01 21.25
C GLU A 189 2.24 24.25 22.12
N ALA A 190 3.18 23.52 21.51
CA ALA A 190 4.26 22.85 22.22
C ALA A 190 5.12 23.84 23.03
N LEU A 191 5.43 25.01 22.45
CA LEU A 191 6.12 26.09 23.16
C LEU A 191 5.30 26.61 24.34
N ILE A 192 4.00 26.84 24.16
CA ILE A 192 3.09 27.29 25.23
C ILE A 192 3.04 26.27 26.37
N VAL A 193 2.96 24.97 26.08
CA VAL A 193 2.95 23.90 27.10
C VAL A 193 4.26 23.88 27.87
N LEU A 194 5.41 24.05 27.18
CA LEU A 194 6.72 24.08 27.81
C LEU A 194 6.91 25.31 28.71
N VAL A 195 6.39 26.48 28.32
CA VAL A 195 6.45 27.69 29.14
C VAL A 195 5.52 27.60 30.35
N ARG A 196 4.29 27.11 30.16
CA ARG A 196 3.28 27.02 31.23
C ARG A 196 3.52 25.87 32.21
N GLN A 197 4.30 24.85 31.82
CA GLN A 197 4.49 23.61 32.59
C GLN A 197 3.18 22.89 32.98
N SER A 198 2.09 23.19 32.27
CA SER A 198 0.77 22.62 32.48
C SER A 198 0.12 22.29 31.13
N SER A 199 -0.45 21.10 31.00
CA SER A 199 -1.25 20.73 29.84
C SER A 199 -2.61 21.44 29.88
N HIS A 200 -2.99 22.08 28.78
CA HIS A 200 -4.35 22.55 28.53
C HIS A 200 -5.09 21.54 27.64
N LEU A 201 -6.31 21.83 27.21
CA LEU A 201 -7.04 20.98 26.24
C LEU A 201 -6.32 21.03 24.89
N ARG A 202 -5.78 19.90 24.43
CA ARG A 202 -4.89 19.85 23.25
C ARG A 202 -5.52 19.06 22.09
N VAL A 203 -6.62 19.59 21.55
CA VAL A 203 -7.34 18.95 20.43
C VAL A 203 -6.48 18.85 19.15
N THR A 204 -5.50 19.73 18.97
CA THR A 204 -4.59 19.74 17.82
C THR A 204 -3.75 18.47 17.70
N ARG A 205 -3.56 17.72 18.79
CA ARG A 205 -2.92 16.40 18.79
C ARG A 205 -3.59 15.44 17.80
N ALA A 206 -4.90 15.57 17.58
CA ALA A 206 -5.66 14.74 16.66
C ALA A 206 -5.16 14.88 15.20
N LEU A 207 -4.46 15.98 14.87
CA LEU A 207 -3.92 16.24 13.53
C LEU A 207 -2.53 15.62 13.30
N ARG A 208 -1.85 15.08 14.33
CA ARG A 208 -0.54 14.42 14.23
C ARG A 208 -0.43 13.34 13.15
N PRO A 209 -1.46 12.50 12.90
CA PRO A 209 -1.39 11.49 11.83
C PRO A 209 -1.15 12.03 10.42
N ILE A 210 -1.39 13.33 10.18
CA ILE A 210 -1.09 13.98 8.89
C ILE A 210 0.41 13.85 8.55
N PHE A 211 1.29 13.97 9.54
CA PHE A 211 2.74 13.81 9.33
C PHE A 211 3.09 12.39 8.88
N LEU A 212 2.48 11.36 9.48
CA LEU A 212 2.67 9.96 9.07
C LEU A 212 2.15 9.71 7.64
N VAL A 213 0.97 10.25 7.31
CA VAL A 213 0.34 10.06 5.99
C VAL A 213 1.13 10.76 4.87
N ASP A 214 1.85 11.85 5.16
CA ASP A 214 2.67 12.53 4.16
C ASP A 214 3.99 11.80 3.81
N THR A 215 4.45 10.89 4.68
CA THR A 215 5.69 10.11 4.45
C THR A 215 5.67 9.30 3.15
N LYS A 216 6.86 9.01 2.59
CA LYS A 216 6.98 8.19 1.37
C LYS A 216 6.50 6.76 1.56
N TYR A 217 6.86 6.12 2.67
CA TYR A 217 6.51 4.72 2.96
C TYR A 217 5.00 4.51 3.13
N CYS A 218 4.28 5.49 3.71
CA CYS A 218 2.83 5.48 3.83
C CYS A 218 2.10 5.99 2.57
N GLY A 219 2.76 6.01 1.40
CA GLY A 219 2.15 6.42 0.13
C GLY A 219 0.90 5.61 -0.24
N GLY A 220 0.83 4.32 0.14
CA GLY A 220 -0.36 3.48 -0.01
C GLY A 220 -1.56 3.97 0.82
N VAL A 221 -1.32 4.26 2.10
CA VAL A 221 -2.29 4.82 3.06
C VAL A 221 -2.84 6.15 2.54
N ARG A 222 -1.94 7.06 2.12
CA ARG A 222 -2.32 8.35 1.53
C ARG A 222 -3.19 8.22 0.29
N ARG A 223 -2.84 7.29 -0.60
CA ARG A 223 -3.62 7.00 -1.81
C ARG A 223 -5.01 6.46 -1.47
N PHE A 224 -5.15 5.74 -0.36
CA PHE A 224 -6.42 5.20 0.11
C PHE A 224 -7.29 6.27 0.78
N ILE A 225 -6.72 7.12 1.65
CA ILE A 225 -7.44 8.25 2.26
C ILE A 225 -7.98 9.21 1.20
N ARG A 226 -7.15 9.58 0.21
CA ARG A 226 -7.60 10.42 -0.91
C ARG A 226 -8.79 9.80 -1.63
N GLN A 227 -8.75 8.49 -1.81
CA GLN A 227 -9.80 7.77 -2.50
C GLN A 227 -11.11 7.78 -1.71
N ILE A 228 -11.04 7.55 -0.39
CA ILE A 228 -12.21 7.71 0.50
C ILE A 228 -12.82 9.11 0.37
N LEU A 229 -11.99 10.15 0.42
CA LEU A 229 -12.46 11.54 0.33
C LEU A 229 -13.04 11.87 -1.06
N GLN A 230 -12.52 11.28 -2.12
CA GLN A 230 -13.03 11.45 -3.48
C GLN A 230 -14.36 10.72 -3.70
N THR A 231 -14.58 9.59 -3.03
CA THR A 231 -15.86 8.85 -3.09
C THR A 231 -16.92 9.43 -2.14
N LEU A 232 -16.56 10.34 -1.25
CA LEU A 232 -17.46 10.88 -0.24
C LEU A 232 -18.67 11.66 -0.80
N PRO A 233 -18.56 12.51 -1.85
CA PRO A 233 -19.69 13.36 -2.26
C PRO A 233 -20.96 12.59 -2.66
N PRO A 234 -20.92 11.57 -3.54
CA PRO A 234 -22.12 10.79 -3.88
C PRO A 234 -22.71 10.02 -2.68
N ILE A 235 -21.86 9.68 -1.69
CA ILE A 235 -22.29 9.01 -0.45
C ILE A 235 -23.06 9.99 0.44
N LEU A 236 -22.65 11.27 0.48
CA LEU A 236 -23.35 12.30 1.24
C LEU A 236 -24.77 12.55 0.70
N ASP A 237 -24.96 12.49 -0.62
CA ASP A 237 -26.29 12.61 -1.24
C ASP A 237 -27.22 11.48 -0.79
N MET A 238 -26.72 10.24 -0.81
CA MET A 238 -27.46 9.07 -0.31
C MET A 238 -27.70 9.12 1.20
N LEU A 239 -26.75 9.64 1.98
CA LEU A 239 -26.93 9.86 3.41
C LEU A 239 -28.01 10.93 3.68
N GLY A 240 -28.09 11.96 2.84
CA GLY A 240 -29.17 12.94 2.88
C GLY A 240 -30.54 12.30 2.67
N LEU A 241 -30.67 11.42 1.68
CA LEU A 241 -31.89 10.64 1.45
C LEU A 241 -32.25 9.74 2.64
N LEU A 242 -31.26 9.07 3.23
CA LEU A 242 -31.44 8.23 4.41
C LEU A 242 -31.96 9.04 5.61
N LEU A 243 -31.33 10.18 5.90
CA LEU A 243 -31.73 11.07 6.98
C LEU A 243 -33.15 11.62 6.76
N PHE A 244 -33.54 11.93 5.53
CA PHE A 244 -34.90 12.36 5.20
C PHE A 244 -35.95 11.31 5.60
N PHE A 245 -35.72 10.04 5.27
CA PHE A 245 -36.64 8.97 5.66
C PHE A 245 -36.64 8.70 7.16
N ILE A 246 -35.49 8.77 7.84
CA ILE A 246 -35.41 8.66 9.31
C ILE A 246 -36.26 9.76 9.96
N LEU A 247 -36.16 11.01 9.49
CA LEU A 247 -36.96 12.12 9.99
C LEU A 247 -38.46 11.90 9.73
N THR A 248 -38.83 11.36 8.57
CA THR A 248 -40.23 11.03 8.25
C THR A 248 -40.78 9.98 9.22
N TYR A 249 -40.05 8.89 9.44
CA TYR A 249 -40.42 7.86 10.39
C TYR A 249 -40.38 8.36 11.84
N MET A 250 -39.47 9.26 12.20
CA MET A 250 -39.41 9.89 13.52
C MET A 250 -40.71 10.63 13.83
N VAL A 251 -41.19 11.47 12.91
CA VAL A 251 -42.45 12.20 13.10
C VAL A 251 -43.62 11.22 13.23
N LEU A 252 -43.69 10.20 12.36
CA LEU A 252 -44.74 9.19 12.41
C LEU A 252 -44.72 8.39 13.72
N GLY A 253 -43.54 7.92 14.14
CA GLY A 253 -43.35 7.11 15.34
C GLY A 253 -43.63 7.89 16.62
N TYR A 254 -43.24 9.16 16.68
CA TYR A 254 -43.57 10.05 17.80
C TYR A 254 -45.09 10.12 17.99
N TYR A 255 -45.85 10.50 16.97
CA TYR A 255 -47.31 10.62 17.09
C TYR A 255 -48.01 9.28 17.34
N LEU A 256 -47.43 8.17 16.89
CA LEU A 256 -48.03 6.84 17.07
C LEU A 256 -47.76 6.26 18.47
N PHE A 257 -46.64 6.59 19.10
CA PHE A 257 -46.13 5.88 20.29
C PHE A 257 -45.79 6.74 21.51
N PHE A 258 -45.91 8.07 21.46
CA PHE A 258 -45.44 8.95 22.55
C PHE A 258 -46.01 8.61 23.93
N GLU A 259 -47.27 8.13 24.04
CA GLU A 259 -47.87 7.73 25.33
C GLU A 259 -47.53 6.30 25.75
N MET A 260 -47.11 5.46 24.80
CA MET A 260 -47.09 4.01 24.95
C MET A 260 -45.67 3.45 25.11
N ASN A 261 -44.66 4.17 24.62
CA ASN A 261 -43.30 3.68 24.51
C ASN A 261 -42.29 4.75 24.92
N GLN A 262 -41.45 4.41 25.89
CA GLN A 262 -40.42 5.31 26.44
C GLN A 262 -39.42 5.78 25.37
N HIS A 263 -39.19 4.98 24.34
CA HIS A 263 -38.28 5.32 23.24
C HIS A 263 -38.80 6.45 22.33
N PHE A 264 -40.09 6.78 22.42
CA PHE A 264 -40.75 7.80 21.59
C PHE A 264 -41.33 8.97 22.41
N GLU A 265 -40.92 9.14 23.67
CA GLU A 265 -41.41 10.23 24.54
C GLU A 265 -41.14 11.63 23.97
N THR A 266 -39.97 11.83 23.37
CA THR A 266 -39.57 13.09 22.74
C THR A 266 -39.20 12.88 21.28
N LEU A 267 -39.26 13.94 20.48
CA LEU A 267 -38.77 13.89 19.10
C LEU A 267 -37.27 13.54 19.03
N GLN A 268 -36.48 14.02 20.01
CA GLN A 268 -35.05 13.71 20.08
C GLN A 268 -34.81 12.23 20.40
N ASP A 269 -35.54 11.66 21.36
CA ASP A 269 -35.39 10.25 21.71
C ASP A 269 -35.95 9.33 20.62
N SER A 270 -37.00 9.76 19.92
CA SER A 270 -37.51 9.09 18.71
C SER A 270 -36.44 9.05 17.61
N PHE A 271 -35.78 10.18 17.35
CA PHE A 271 -34.70 10.26 16.35
C PHE A 271 -33.54 9.34 16.73
N VAL A 272 -33.07 9.42 17.98
CA VAL A 272 -31.95 8.61 18.47
C VAL A 272 -32.29 7.12 18.42
N SER A 273 -33.49 6.74 18.86
CA SER A 273 -33.92 5.34 18.89
C SER A 273 -34.08 4.75 17.49
N LEU A 274 -34.59 5.53 16.52
CA LEU A 274 -34.64 5.11 15.11
C LEU A 274 -33.27 5.08 14.44
N PHE A 275 -32.38 6.00 14.79
CA PHE A 275 -30.99 5.98 14.32
C PHE A 275 -30.26 4.73 14.84
N VAL A 276 -30.48 4.31 16.09
CA VAL A 276 -29.95 3.05 16.62
C VAL A 276 -30.65 1.84 15.96
N LEU A 277 -31.94 1.94 15.65
CA LEU A 277 -32.68 0.88 14.95
C LEU A 277 -32.20 0.68 13.51
N LEU A 278 -31.71 1.72 12.84
CA LEU A 278 -31.06 1.61 11.53
C LEU A 278 -29.92 0.58 11.58
N THR A 279 -29.19 0.55 12.70
CA THR A 279 -28.08 -0.38 12.91
C THR A 279 -28.52 -1.73 13.48
N THR A 280 -29.81 -1.92 13.74
CA THR A 280 -30.42 -3.10 14.37
C THR A 280 -29.95 -3.39 15.80
N ALA A 281 -29.25 -2.45 16.46
CA ALA A 281 -28.60 -2.72 17.75
C ALA A 281 -29.60 -2.81 18.93
N ASN A 282 -30.77 -2.18 18.81
CA ASN A 282 -31.82 -2.16 19.83
C ASN A 282 -33.10 -2.92 19.40
N PHE A 283 -33.01 -3.76 18.36
CA PHE A 283 -34.09 -4.67 17.98
C PHE A 283 -33.85 -6.04 18.66
N PRO A 284 -34.84 -6.62 19.36
CA PRO A 284 -36.28 -6.32 19.35
C PRO A 284 -36.76 -5.29 20.38
N ASP A 285 -35.92 -4.84 21.30
CA ASP A 285 -36.29 -4.09 22.52
C ASP A 285 -37.15 -2.85 22.26
N ILE A 286 -36.79 -2.03 21.25
CA ILE A 286 -37.54 -0.82 20.88
C ILE A 286 -39.01 -1.09 20.53
N MET A 287 -39.31 -2.28 19.99
CA MET A 287 -40.65 -2.65 19.53
C MET A 287 -41.51 -3.25 20.66
N MET A 288 -40.89 -3.88 21.66
CA MET A 288 -41.60 -4.75 22.61
C MET A 288 -42.69 -4.03 23.40
N GLN A 289 -42.46 -2.79 23.86
CA GLN A 289 -43.44 -2.02 24.63
C GLN A 289 -44.72 -1.75 23.80
N SER A 290 -44.56 -1.27 22.56
CA SER A 290 -45.68 -1.05 21.64
C SER A 290 -46.35 -2.38 21.25
N PHE A 291 -45.57 -3.42 20.96
CA PHE A 291 -46.06 -4.72 20.51
C PHE A 291 -46.89 -5.46 21.56
N ALA A 292 -46.53 -5.30 22.84
CA ALA A 292 -47.28 -5.88 23.96
C ALA A 292 -48.72 -5.33 24.04
N ILE A 293 -48.93 -4.08 23.61
CA ILE A 293 -50.25 -3.44 23.63
C ILE A 293 -51.05 -3.85 22.39
N ASN A 294 -50.47 -3.72 21.20
CA ASN A 294 -51.09 -4.17 19.96
C ASN A 294 -50.07 -4.77 19.00
N LYS A 295 -50.33 -6.02 18.60
CA LYS A 295 -49.47 -6.77 17.68
C LYS A 295 -49.33 -6.10 16.31
N TRP A 296 -50.33 -5.32 15.88
CA TRP A 296 -50.29 -4.60 14.59
C TRP A 296 -49.22 -3.51 14.53
N TYR A 297 -48.75 -2.98 15.67
CA TYR A 297 -47.65 -2.02 15.68
C TYR A 297 -46.31 -2.60 15.19
N ALA A 298 -46.18 -3.93 15.10
CA ALA A 298 -45.05 -4.56 14.43
C ALA A 298 -44.90 -4.10 12.97
N ILE A 299 -46.01 -3.77 12.28
CA ILE A 299 -45.96 -3.30 10.88
C ILE A 299 -45.10 -2.04 10.75
N TYR A 300 -45.16 -1.12 11.71
CA TYR A 300 -44.34 0.09 11.69
C TYR A 300 -42.84 -0.26 11.66
N PHE A 301 -42.37 -1.07 12.62
CA PHE A 301 -40.96 -1.45 12.75
C PHE A 301 -40.49 -2.33 11.59
N VAL A 302 -41.33 -3.26 11.12
CA VAL A 302 -41.02 -4.10 9.96
C VAL A 302 -40.93 -3.25 8.68
N SER A 303 -41.81 -2.27 8.48
CA SER A 303 -41.75 -1.36 7.34
C SER A 303 -40.49 -0.49 7.37
N TYR A 304 -40.11 0.00 8.56
CA TYR A 304 -38.88 0.76 8.77
C TYR A 304 -37.65 -0.07 8.43
N LEU A 305 -37.52 -1.29 8.97
CA LEU A 305 -36.38 -2.17 8.70
C LEU A 305 -36.34 -2.59 7.22
N SER A 306 -37.49 -2.89 6.62
CA SER A 306 -37.54 -3.23 5.19
C SER A 306 -37.01 -2.08 4.32
N THR A 307 -37.50 -0.86 4.57
CA THR A 307 -37.14 0.30 3.75
C THR A 307 -35.74 0.82 4.07
N MET A 308 -35.39 1.01 5.34
CA MET A 308 -34.13 1.64 5.73
C MET A 308 -32.95 0.67 5.69
N LEU A 309 -33.08 -0.52 6.29
CA LEU A 309 -31.97 -1.47 6.37
C LEU A 309 -31.80 -2.24 5.05
N TYR A 310 -32.85 -2.86 4.53
CA TYR A 310 -32.68 -3.74 3.36
C TYR A 310 -32.64 -3.01 2.02
N VAL A 311 -33.35 -1.89 1.87
CA VAL A 311 -33.30 -1.10 0.64
C VAL A 311 -32.23 -0.01 0.74
N MET A 312 -32.35 0.96 1.65
CA MET A 312 -31.48 2.14 1.64
C MET A 312 -30.01 1.83 1.99
N MET A 313 -29.72 1.06 3.04
CA MET A 313 -28.32 0.74 3.40
C MET A 313 -27.60 -0.11 2.35
N ASN A 314 -28.31 -1.05 1.70
CA ASN A 314 -27.75 -1.85 0.62
C ASN A 314 -27.58 -1.05 -0.67
N LEU A 315 -28.48 -0.12 -0.98
CA LEU A 315 -28.33 0.83 -2.08
C LEU A 315 -27.09 1.70 -1.88
N MET A 316 -26.91 2.24 -0.67
CA MET A 316 -25.71 3.00 -0.31
C MET A 316 -24.44 2.18 -0.52
N LEU A 317 -24.41 0.91 -0.08
CA LEU A 317 -23.26 0.02 -0.32
C LEU A 317 -22.99 -0.18 -1.82
N ALA A 318 -24.03 -0.27 -2.65
CA ALA A 318 -23.89 -0.41 -4.10
C ALA A 318 -23.27 0.85 -4.73
N VAL A 319 -23.76 2.05 -4.38
CA VAL A 319 -23.21 3.33 -4.86
C VAL A 319 -21.75 3.51 -4.43
N VAL A 320 -21.43 3.19 -3.18
CA VAL A 320 -20.05 3.21 -2.68
C VAL A 320 -19.15 2.29 -3.51
N ASN A 321 -19.61 1.07 -3.81
CA ASN A 321 -18.81 0.11 -4.56
C ASN A 321 -18.58 0.55 -6.02
N GLU A 322 -19.60 1.07 -6.70
CA GLU A 322 -19.50 1.56 -8.08
C GLU A 322 -18.57 2.78 -8.19
N THR A 323 -18.80 3.80 -7.36
CA THR A 323 -17.96 5.01 -7.32
C THR A 323 -16.50 4.68 -6.97
N PHE A 324 -16.27 3.77 -6.02
CA PHE A 324 -14.93 3.30 -5.67
C PHE A 324 -14.23 2.60 -6.84
N THR A 325 -14.94 1.72 -7.55
CA THR A 325 -14.38 0.93 -8.66
C THR A 325 -14.03 1.84 -9.85
N SER A 326 -14.92 2.79 -10.16
CA SER A 326 -14.67 3.80 -11.20
C SER A 326 -13.44 4.65 -10.85
N ALA A 327 -13.33 5.12 -9.61
CA ALA A 327 -12.17 5.89 -9.14
C ALA A 327 -10.85 5.09 -9.19
N GLU A 328 -10.87 3.77 -8.91
CA GLU A 328 -9.67 2.92 -9.08
C GLU A 328 -9.22 2.82 -10.52
N ARG A 329 -10.17 2.63 -11.46
CA ARG A 329 -9.89 2.54 -12.89
C ARG A 329 -9.25 3.84 -13.41
N ASP A 330 -9.85 4.99 -13.11
CA ASP A 330 -9.37 6.29 -13.59
C ASP A 330 -7.99 6.63 -13.03
N LYS A 331 -7.76 6.26 -11.76
CA LYS A 331 -6.43 6.40 -11.13
C LYS A 331 -5.40 5.50 -11.79
N PHE A 332 -5.75 4.27 -12.16
CA PHE A 332 -4.85 3.38 -12.90
C PHE A 332 -4.52 3.96 -14.29
N LYS A 333 -5.53 4.47 -15.04
CA LYS A 333 -5.33 5.20 -16.30
C LYS A 333 -4.34 6.34 -16.14
N LYS A 334 -4.56 7.23 -15.15
CA LYS A 334 -3.68 8.39 -14.89
C LYS A 334 -2.24 7.97 -14.55
N LEU A 335 -2.07 6.97 -13.68
CA LEU A 335 -0.73 6.45 -13.31
C LEU A 335 0.01 5.83 -14.50
N PHE A 336 -0.71 5.08 -15.33
CA PHE A 336 -0.15 4.46 -16.52
C PHE A 336 0.31 5.50 -17.54
N LEU A 337 -0.54 6.49 -17.83
CA LEU A 337 -0.21 7.59 -18.75
C LEU A 337 0.93 8.48 -18.23
N HIS A 338 0.99 8.72 -16.92
CA HIS A 338 2.08 9.46 -16.29
C HIS A 338 3.44 8.78 -16.49
N LYS A 339 3.51 7.45 -16.27
CA LYS A 339 4.72 6.66 -16.54
C LYS A 339 5.13 6.72 -18.01
N ARG A 340 4.16 6.67 -18.93
CA ARG A 340 4.42 6.81 -20.37
C ARG A 340 5.05 8.17 -20.70
N LYS A 341 4.51 9.27 -20.15
CA LYS A 341 5.06 10.62 -20.36
C LYS A 341 6.51 10.73 -19.85
N ALA A 342 6.81 10.17 -18.68
CA ALA A 342 8.18 10.09 -18.17
C ALA A 342 9.13 9.36 -19.14
N CYS A 343 8.71 8.23 -19.71
CA CYS A 343 9.52 7.51 -20.70
C CYS A 343 9.76 8.35 -21.97
N GLN A 344 8.75 9.09 -22.44
CA GLN A 344 8.90 9.95 -23.61
C GLN A 344 9.89 11.10 -23.35
N HIS A 345 9.85 11.74 -22.18
CA HIS A 345 10.82 12.78 -21.80
C HIS A 345 12.24 12.20 -21.69
N ALA A 346 12.40 11.06 -21.03
CA ALA A 346 13.69 10.38 -20.93
C ALA A 346 14.23 9.98 -22.31
N PHE A 347 13.38 9.43 -23.20
CA PHE A 347 13.80 9.05 -24.56
C PHE A 347 14.30 10.25 -25.36
N LYS A 348 13.59 11.38 -25.32
CA LYS A 348 14.00 12.62 -26.01
C LYS A 348 15.39 13.13 -25.58
N LEU A 349 15.78 12.93 -24.32
CA LEU A 349 17.10 13.34 -23.80
C LEU A 349 18.23 12.39 -24.20
N LEU A 350 17.90 11.12 -24.44
CA LEU A 350 18.87 10.05 -24.68
C LEU A 350 19.22 9.87 -26.15
N VAL A 351 18.51 10.55 -27.05
CA VAL A 351 18.67 10.40 -28.49
C VAL A 351 19.51 11.53 -29.09
N SER A 352 20.30 11.19 -30.11
CA SER A 352 21.11 12.16 -30.85
C SER A 352 20.30 12.91 -31.91
N LYS A 353 20.71 14.13 -32.30
CA LYS A 353 20.08 14.88 -33.41
C LYS A 353 20.11 14.13 -34.75
N GLN A 354 21.13 13.29 -34.94
CA GLN A 354 21.33 12.56 -36.20
C GLN A 354 20.36 11.39 -36.33
N SER A 355 19.82 10.88 -35.22
CA SER A 355 18.97 9.68 -35.18
C SER A 355 17.79 9.84 -34.20
N PRO A 356 16.86 10.81 -34.38
CA PRO A 356 15.84 11.18 -33.40
C PRO A 356 14.88 10.05 -32.99
N ASP A 357 14.78 9.00 -33.80
CA ASP A 357 13.86 7.89 -33.59
C ASP A 357 14.51 6.65 -32.96
N GLN A 358 15.84 6.65 -32.79
CA GLN A 358 16.61 5.47 -32.39
C GLN A 358 17.62 5.74 -31.28
N MET A 359 17.58 4.90 -30.24
CA MET A 359 18.48 4.91 -29.10
C MET A 359 19.45 3.71 -29.16
N ARG A 360 20.76 3.98 -29.12
CA ARG A 360 21.82 2.95 -29.18
C ARG A 360 22.11 2.34 -27.80
N PHE A 361 22.78 1.18 -27.80
CA PHE A 361 23.16 0.47 -26.57
C PHE A 361 24.01 1.31 -25.61
N LYS A 362 24.98 2.09 -26.11
CA LYS A 362 25.83 2.98 -25.28
C LYS A 362 25.00 3.96 -24.44
N GLN A 363 23.95 4.54 -25.04
CA GLN A 363 23.05 5.48 -24.36
C GLN A 363 22.19 4.75 -23.30
N PHE A 364 21.81 3.50 -23.59
CA PHE A 364 21.01 2.67 -22.69
C PHE A 364 21.82 2.21 -21.48
N GLU A 365 23.07 1.82 -21.69
CA GLU A 365 24.00 1.50 -20.62
C GLU A 365 24.24 2.72 -19.72
N GLY A 366 24.49 3.88 -20.32
CA GLY A 366 24.66 5.15 -19.59
C GLY A 366 23.48 5.49 -18.69
N LEU A 367 22.24 5.36 -19.21
CA LEU A 367 21.02 5.51 -18.43
C LEU A 367 20.94 4.51 -17.27
N MET A 368 21.19 3.23 -17.55
CA MET A 368 21.03 2.15 -16.56
C MET A 368 22.02 2.26 -15.40
N ARG A 369 23.20 2.85 -15.64
CA ARG A 369 24.18 3.13 -14.59
C ARG A 369 23.62 4.03 -13.48
N TYR A 370 22.76 5.00 -13.83
CA TYR A 370 22.13 5.90 -12.86
C TYR A 370 20.77 5.39 -12.38
N TYR A 371 19.91 4.93 -13.28
CA TYR A 371 18.55 4.48 -12.93
C TYR A 371 18.51 3.14 -12.17
N ALA A 372 19.42 2.22 -12.48
CA ALA A 372 19.45 0.88 -11.90
C ALA A 372 20.88 0.38 -11.59
N PRO A 373 21.63 1.04 -10.69
CA PRO A 373 23.04 0.74 -10.40
C PRO A 373 23.29 -0.66 -9.82
N GLN A 374 22.24 -1.31 -9.31
CA GLN A 374 22.31 -2.66 -8.74
C GLN A 374 22.34 -3.77 -9.81
N LYS A 375 22.02 -3.44 -11.07
CA LYS A 375 21.94 -4.41 -12.16
C LYS A 375 23.32 -4.67 -12.74
N SER A 376 23.61 -5.94 -13.02
CA SER A 376 24.87 -6.32 -13.66
C SER A 376 24.84 -5.95 -15.15
N VAL A 377 26.01 -5.79 -15.77
CA VAL A 377 26.15 -5.55 -17.22
C VAL A 377 25.41 -6.61 -18.04
N LYS A 378 25.49 -7.89 -17.62
CA LYS A 378 24.71 -8.99 -18.19
C LYS A 378 23.21 -8.71 -18.18
N ASP A 379 22.67 -8.23 -17.06
CA ASP A 379 21.24 -7.93 -16.94
C ASP A 379 20.84 -6.75 -17.83
N ILE A 380 21.70 -5.74 -17.96
CA ILE A 380 21.49 -4.57 -18.84
C ILE A 380 21.41 -5.02 -20.31
N VAL A 381 22.35 -5.86 -20.75
CA VAL A 381 22.36 -6.44 -22.09
C VAL A 381 21.09 -7.25 -22.37
N LEU A 382 20.68 -8.11 -21.44
CA LEU A 382 19.46 -8.89 -21.55
C LEU A 382 18.20 -8.01 -21.61
N MET A 383 18.17 -6.94 -20.81
CA MET A 383 17.08 -5.96 -20.85
C MET A 383 17.01 -5.24 -22.20
N PHE A 384 18.15 -4.84 -22.76
CA PHE A 384 18.21 -4.20 -24.07
C PHE A 384 17.70 -5.14 -25.16
N ARG A 385 18.14 -6.40 -25.17
CA ARG A 385 17.66 -7.42 -26.11
C ARG A 385 16.17 -7.69 -25.97
N TYR A 386 15.66 -7.74 -24.74
CA TYR A 386 14.24 -7.92 -24.46
C TYR A 386 13.38 -6.76 -25.00
N LEU A 387 13.88 -5.53 -24.94
CA LEU A 387 13.18 -4.35 -25.45
C LEU A 387 13.26 -4.24 -26.98
N ASN A 388 14.35 -4.69 -27.59
CA ASN A 388 14.59 -4.64 -29.04
C ASN A 388 13.82 -5.74 -29.78
N ILE A 389 12.51 -5.58 -29.86
CA ILE A 389 11.60 -6.49 -30.58
C ILE A 389 11.85 -6.42 -32.09
N SER A 390 12.20 -5.24 -32.61
CA SER A 390 12.49 -5.00 -34.02
C SER A 390 13.75 -5.69 -34.54
N GLY A 391 14.69 -6.05 -33.65
CA GLY A 391 15.97 -6.65 -34.02
C GLY A 391 16.94 -5.71 -34.73
N SER A 392 16.67 -4.39 -34.72
CA SER A 392 17.41 -3.38 -35.50
C SER A 392 18.78 -2.98 -34.90
N GLY A 393 19.02 -3.36 -33.64
CA GLY A 393 20.23 -2.99 -32.89
C GLY A 393 20.12 -1.65 -32.15
N ALA A 394 18.99 -0.96 -32.30
CA ALA A 394 18.62 0.25 -31.57
C ALA A 394 17.17 0.13 -31.03
N LEU A 395 16.83 0.97 -30.06
CA LEU A 395 15.48 1.02 -29.48
C LEU A 395 14.69 2.20 -30.03
N THR A 396 13.46 1.94 -30.46
CA THR A 396 12.48 2.98 -30.81
C THR A 396 11.78 3.53 -29.56
N CYS A 397 11.10 4.67 -29.68
CA CYS A 397 10.35 5.24 -28.56
C CYS A 397 9.27 4.29 -28.02
N ASP A 398 8.51 3.61 -28.91
CA ASP A 398 7.45 2.69 -28.52
C ASP A 398 8.00 1.43 -27.82
N GLU A 399 9.18 0.93 -28.22
CA GLU A 399 9.88 -0.16 -27.53
C GLU A 399 10.39 0.28 -26.15
N PHE A 400 10.95 1.49 -26.06
CA PHE A 400 11.47 2.05 -24.82
C PHE A 400 10.39 2.28 -23.75
N LEU A 401 9.11 2.48 -24.13
CA LEU A 401 8.00 2.60 -23.18
C LEU A 401 7.89 1.41 -22.21
N ASN A 402 8.34 0.22 -22.63
CA ASN A 402 8.31 -1.00 -21.81
C ASN A 402 9.52 -1.12 -20.85
N ILE A 403 10.34 -0.08 -20.71
CA ILE A 403 11.51 -0.07 -19.80
C ILE A 403 11.15 -0.44 -18.36
N TYR A 404 10.00 0.02 -17.85
CA TYR A 404 9.54 -0.34 -16.51
C TYR A 404 9.34 -1.85 -16.35
N ASP A 405 8.85 -2.54 -17.38
CA ASP A 405 8.69 -4.00 -17.35
C ASP A 405 10.04 -4.71 -17.41
N ALA A 406 10.96 -4.22 -18.25
CA ALA A 406 12.29 -4.78 -18.39
C ALA A 406 13.10 -4.71 -17.09
N THR A 407 13.02 -3.58 -16.37
CA THR A 407 13.78 -3.36 -15.12
C THR A 407 13.36 -4.30 -13.99
N VAL A 408 12.10 -4.73 -14.01
CA VAL A 408 11.49 -5.61 -13.02
C VAL A 408 11.90 -7.09 -13.23
N LEU A 409 12.33 -7.47 -14.44
CA LEU A 409 12.80 -8.82 -14.74
C LEU A 409 14.07 -9.18 -13.96
N ARG A 410 14.12 -10.44 -13.50
CA ARG A 410 15.32 -11.06 -12.92
C ARG A 410 15.77 -12.20 -13.82
N TRP A 411 17.00 -12.09 -14.31
CA TRP A 411 17.55 -13.01 -15.30
C TRP A 411 18.32 -14.15 -14.65
N GLU A 412 17.92 -15.38 -14.96
CA GLU A 412 18.64 -16.60 -14.58
C GLU A 412 18.93 -17.44 -15.84
N PRO A 413 20.12 -18.05 -15.96
CA PRO A 413 20.43 -18.94 -17.07
C PRO A 413 19.57 -20.22 -17.00
N GLN A 414 19.11 -20.72 -18.15
CA GLN A 414 18.25 -21.91 -18.25
C GLN A 414 18.91 -23.17 -17.64
N TYR A 415 20.24 -23.29 -17.70
CA TYR A 415 21.01 -24.44 -17.19
C TYR A 415 21.23 -24.48 -15.66
N SER A 416 20.51 -23.68 -14.88
CA SER A 416 20.62 -23.68 -13.40
C SER A 416 20.09 -24.95 -12.70
N SER A 417 19.68 -25.98 -13.44
CA SER A 417 19.14 -27.22 -12.88
C SER A 417 20.18 -28.28 -12.50
N VAL A 418 21.45 -27.92 -12.30
CA VAL A 418 22.43 -28.84 -11.69
C VAL A 418 22.13 -28.91 -10.18
N PRO A 419 21.87 -30.10 -9.60
CA PRO A 419 21.65 -30.23 -8.16
C PRO A 419 22.82 -29.66 -7.36
N TRP A 420 22.53 -28.89 -6.32
CA TRP A 420 23.54 -28.17 -5.53
C TRP A 420 24.61 -29.08 -4.91
N TYR A 421 24.27 -30.35 -4.68
CA TYR A 421 25.13 -31.37 -4.07
C TYR A 421 26.10 -32.03 -5.05
N ASN A 422 26.11 -31.66 -6.33
CA ASN A 422 27.09 -32.22 -7.29
C ASN A 422 28.53 -31.73 -7.06
N MET A 423 28.72 -30.63 -6.33
CA MET A 423 30.05 -30.11 -5.94
C MET A 423 30.46 -30.48 -4.51
N THR A 424 29.68 -31.29 -3.78
CA THR A 424 29.96 -31.62 -2.38
C THR A 424 30.69 -32.96 -2.24
N TRP A 425 31.21 -33.21 -1.03
CA TRP A 425 31.96 -34.43 -0.70
C TRP A 425 31.13 -35.70 -1.03
N PRO A 426 31.70 -36.76 -1.64
CA PRO A 426 30.96 -37.93 -2.13
C PRO A 426 29.98 -38.60 -1.13
N PRO A 427 30.29 -38.77 0.17
CA PRO A 427 29.31 -39.33 1.11
C PRO A 427 28.10 -38.42 1.33
N LEU A 428 28.32 -37.10 1.35
CA LEU A 428 27.23 -36.11 1.44
C LEU A 428 26.39 -36.12 0.16
N GLN A 429 27.03 -36.33 -0.99
CA GLN A 429 26.35 -36.45 -2.28
C GLN A 429 25.37 -37.64 -2.28
N ILE A 430 25.78 -38.80 -1.75
CA ILE A 430 24.91 -39.98 -1.61
C ILE A 430 23.72 -39.68 -0.68
N LEU A 431 23.96 -39.03 0.46
CA LEU A 431 22.90 -38.62 1.38
C LEU A 431 21.90 -37.65 0.71
N CYS A 432 22.40 -36.66 -0.02
CA CYS A 432 21.56 -35.68 -0.72
C CYS A 432 20.78 -36.31 -1.88
N GLN A 433 21.36 -37.25 -2.61
CA GLN A 433 20.66 -38.03 -3.64
C GLN A 433 19.55 -38.88 -3.02
N GLY A 434 19.82 -39.55 -1.90
CA GLY A 434 18.82 -40.30 -1.13
C GLY A 434 17.69 -39.40 -0.61
N ALA A 435 18.01 -38.23 -0.05
CA ALA A 435 17.02 -37.25 0.39
C ALA A 435 16.18 -36.71 -0.78
N HIS A 436 16.80 -36.45 -1.93
CA HIS A 436 16.10 -36.04 -3.14
C HIS A 436 15.14 -37.13 -3.65
N ALA A 437 15.59 -38.39 -3.67
CA ALA A 437 14.77 -39.55 -4.01
C ALA A 437 13.57 -39.68 -3.06
N ALA A 438 13.78 -39.52 -1.75
CA ALA A 438 12.71 -39.56 -0.74
C ALA A 438 11.66 -38.45 -0.95
N ILE A 439 12.07 -37.22 -1.27
CA ILE A 439 11.16 -36.10 -1.55
C ILE A 439 10.39 -36.31 -2.86
N SER A 440 11.05 -36.90 -3.87
CA SER A 440 10.44 -37.14 -5.18
C SER A 440 9.35 -38.22 -5.14
N TRP A 441 9.25 -38.97 -4.04
CA TRP A 441 8.23 -39.99 -3.87
C TRP A 441 6.82 -39.38 -3.80
N ALA A 442 5.90 -39.89 -4.62
CA ALA A 442 4.56 -39.35 -4.77
C ALA A 442 3.74 -39.30 -3.45
N TYR A 443 4.04 -40.18 -2.50
CA TYR A 443 3.34 -40.29 -1.23
C TYR A 443 3.99 -39.51 -0.08
N PHE A 444 5.18 -38.91 -0.29
CA PHE A 444 5.91 -38.21 0.76
C PHE A 444 5.08 -37.06 1.37
N GLU A 445 4.48 -36.20 0.56
CA GLU A 445 3.62 -35.12 1.06
C GLU A 445 2.35 -35.66 1.74
N THR A 446 1.77 -36.77 1.25
CA THR A 446 0.60 -37.42 1.88
C THR A 446 0.93 -37.95 3.27
N LEU A 447 2.11 -38.56 3.45
CA LEU A 447 2.61 -38.99 4.76
C LEU A 447 2.72 -37.81 5.71
N VAL A 448 3.30 -36.69 5.26
CA VAL A 448 3.44 -35.49 6.09
C VAL A 448 2.08 -34.94 6.50
N TYR A 449 1.08 -34.92 5.60
CA TYR A 449 -0.28 -34.56 5.99
C TYR A 449 -0.88 -35.53 7.02
N GLY A 450 -0.60 -36.82 6.91
CA GLY A 450 -0.97 -37.82 7.92
C GLY A 450 -0.38 -37.51 9.29
N VAL A 451 0.90 -37.15 9.37
CA VAL A 451 1.56 -36.73 10.62
C VAL A 451 0.92 -35.47 11.20
N ILE A 452 0.54 -34.50 10.36
CA ILE A 452 -0.15 -33.27 10.81
C ILE A 452 -1.54 -33.58 11.36
N ILE A 453 -2.32 -34.40 10.67
CA ILE A 453 -3.65 -34.82 11.15
C ILE A 453 -3.52 -35.58 12.47
N GLY A 454 -2.56 -36.51 12.57
CA GLY A 454 -2.25 -37.23 13.80
C GLY A 454 -1.88 -36.29 14.95
N ASN A 455 -1.08 -35.25 14.68
CA ASN A 455 -0.77 -34.22 15.65
C ASN A 455 -2.01 -33.43 16.10
N GLY A 456 -2.93 -33.12 15.18
CA GLY A 456 -4.19 -32.45 15.50
C GLY A 456 -5.12 -33.31 16.36
N ILE A 457 -5.22 -34.60 16.06
CA ILE A 457 -6.00 -35.55 16.86
C ILE A 457 -5.40 -35.71 18.26
N ALA A 458 -4.08 -35.85 18.36
CA ALA A 458 -3.40 -35.90 19.66
C ALA A 458 -3.66 -34.64 20.50
N MET A 459 -3.68 -33.47 19.85
CA MET A 459 -4.00 -32.19 20.47
C MET A 459 -5.43 -32.16 21.03
N ILE A 460 -6.42 -32.61 20.24
CA ILE A 460 -7.82 -32.69 20.67
C ILE A 460 -7.98 -33.64 21.84
N PHE A 461 -7.36 -34.82 21.78
CA PHE A 461 -7.42 -35.80 22.87
C PHE A 461 -6.85 -35.23 24.17
N ARG A 462 -5.79 -34.42 24.09
CA ARG A 462 -5.23 -33.70 25.25
C ARG A 462 -6.16 -32.63 25.79
N LEU A 463 -6.86 -31.87 24.94
CA LEU A 463 -7.87 -30.90 25.39
C LEU A 463 -9.03 -31.57 26.13
N LEU A 464 -9.37 -32.80 25.76
CA LEU A 464 -10.45 -33.57 26.37
C LEU A 464 -10.08 -34.20 27.71
N GLN A 465 -8.79 -34.26 28.08
CA GLN A 465 -8.36 -34.75 29.39
C GLN A 465 -8.62 -33.67 30.45
N PRO A 466 -9.55 -33.89 31.40
CA PRO A 466 -9.85 -32.90 32.42
C PRO A 466 -8.73 -32.88 33.46
N GLU A 467 -8.05 -31.74 33.57
CA GLU A 467 -7.07 -31.48 34.63
C GLU A 467 -7.59 -30.35 35.52
N SER A 468 -7.47 -30.48 36.84
CA SER A 468 -7.97 -29.48 37.80
C SER A 468 -7.20 -28.15 37.71
N ASP A 469 -5.91 -28.20 37.36
CA ASP A 469 -5.03 -27.03 37.30
C ASP A 469 -4.81 -26.56 35.85
N ARG A 470 -5.36 -25.39 35.51
CA ARG A 470 -5.21 -24.76 34.18
C ARG A 470 -3.76 -24.46 33.78
N LEU A 471 -2.92 -24.11 34.74
CA LEU A 471 -1.49 -23.86 34.48
C LEU A 471 -0.77 -25.17 34.15
N ARG A 472 -1.06 -26.22 34.93
CA ARG A 472 -0.50 -27.55 34.72
C ARG A 472 -0.98 -28.16 33.40
N SER A 473 -2.24 -27.98 33.05
CA SER A 473 -2.78 -28.43 31.76
C SER A 473 -2.13 -27.71 30.57
N ALA A 474 -1.86 -26.41 30.69
CA ALA A 474 -1.11 -25.66 29.69
C ALA A 474 0.33 -26.16 29.52
N HIS A 475 1.03 -26.43 30.63
CA HIS A 475 2.37 -27.04 30.60
C HIS A 475 2.38 -28.44 29.99
N LEU A 476 1.43 -29.29 30.40
CA LEU A 476 1.24 -30.64 29.84
C LEU A 476 0.91 -30.58 28.35
N PHE A 477 0.17 -29.57 27.91
CA PHE A 477 -0.15 -29.38 26.50
C PHE A 477 1.06 -28.90 25.68
N ALA A 478 2.01 -28.14 26.26
CA ALA A 478 3.16 -27.62 25.52
C ALA A 478 4.42 -28.51 25.58
N ALA A 479 4.69 -29.17 26.70
CA ALA A 479 5.96 -29.86 26.96
C ALA A 479 5.75 -31.34 27.29
N CYS A 480 5.10 -32.06 26.38
CA CYS A 480 4.87 -33.50 26.51
C CYS A 480 5.56 -34.30 25.38
N TRP A 481 5.67 -35.62 25.59
CA TRP A 481 6.31 -36.56 24.67
C TRP A 481 5.75 -36.51 23.25
N ASP A 482 4.45 -36.26 23.08
CA ASP A 482 3.83 -36.08 21.77
C ASP A 482 4.36 -34.83 21.05
N THR A 483 4.63 -33.74 21.78
CA THR A 483 5.23 -32.53 21.22
C THR A 483 6.65 -32.78 20.74
N LEU A 484 7.45 -33.52 21.50
CA LEU A 484 8.79 -33.92 21.10
C LEU A 484 8.77 -34.88 19.90
N LEU A 485 7.86 -35.86 19.91
CA LEU A 485 7.68 -36.82 18.81
C LEU A 485 7.32 -36.12 17.50
N PHE A 486 6.22 -35.37 17.50
CA PHE A 486 5.77 -34.67 16.30
C PHE A 486 6.77 -33.58 15.89
N GLY A 487 7.32 -32.82 16.85
CA GLY A 487 8.37 -31.84 16.60
C GLY A 487 9.61 -32.44 15.93
N GLY A 488 10.04 -33.61 16.39
CA GLY A 488 11.14 -34.39 15.79
C GLY A 488 10.82 -34.85 14.37
N LEU A 489 9.61 -35.36 14.12
CA LEU A 489 9.17 -35.75 12.77
C LEU A 489 9.15 -34.57 11.79
N PHE A 490 8.72 -33.38 12.24
CA PHE A 490 8.76 -32.17 11.40
C PHE A 490 10.17 -31.63 11.19
N ALA A 491 11.04 -31.71 12.20
CA ALA A 491 12.44 -31.36 12.04
C ALA A 491 13.13 -32.29 11.04
N ALA A 492 12.84 -33.60 11.10
CA ALA A 492 13.35 -34.58 10.14
C ALA A 492 12.82 -34.31 8.71
N GLU A 493 11.54 -33.96 8.56
CA GLU A 493 10.95 -33.54 7.27
C GLU A 493 11.66 -32.31 6.71
N ALA A 494 11.82 -31.26 7.51
CA ALA A 494 12.48 -30.03 7.11
C ALA A 494 13.95 -30.28 6.73
N LEU A 495 14.69 -31.07 7.52
CA LEU A 495 16.08 -31.42 7.22
C LEU A 495 16.20 -32.20 5.92
N THR A 496 15.34 -33.20 5.70
CA THR A 496 15.30 -33.99 4.46
C THR A 496 15.06 -33.06 3.27
N LYS A 497 14.09 -32.14 3.36
CA LYS A 497 13.80 -31.16 2.31
C LYS A 497 14.96 -30.21 2.03
N VAL A 498 15.64 -29.72 3.08
CA VAL A 498 16.81 -28.84 2.93
C VAL A 498 17.96 -29.58 2.26
N LEU A 499 18.22 -30.85 2.62
CA LEU A 499 19.26 -31.66 2.00
C LEU A 499 18.96 -31.99 0.53
N GLY A 500 17.70 -32.32 0.19
CA GLY A 500 17.34 -32.71 -1.18
C GLY A 500 17.08 -31.56 -2.16
N LEU A 501 16.65 -30.37 -1.68
CA LEU A 501 16.36 -29.19 -2.52
C LEU A 501 17.44 -28.10 -2.44
N GLY A 502 18.19 -28.06 -1.33
CA GLY A 502 19.12 -26.97 -1.00
C GLY A 502 18.43 -25.81 -0.28
N VAL A 503 19.20 -25.08 0.54
CA VAL A 503 18.70 -24.00 1.41
C VAL A 503 17.98 -22.91 0.61
N ARG A 504 18.53 -22.48 -0.52
CA ARG A 504 17.96 -21.40 -1.36
C ARG A 504 16.59 -21.78 -1.93
N ARG A 505 16.44 -22.99 -2.47
CA ARG A 505 15.18 -23.47 -3.05
C ARG A 505 14.15 -23.87 -2.00
N TYR A 506 14.62 -24.28 -0.81
CA TYR A 506 13.74 -24.50 0.33
C TYR A 506 13.10 -23.20 0.81
N LEU A 507 13.91 -22.16 1.04
CA LEU A 507 13.44 -20.85 1.55
C LEU A 507 12.66 -20.05 0.50
N SER A 508 12.83 -20.33 -0.80
CA SER A 508 12.01 -19.67 -1.84
C SER A 508 10.54 -20.12 -1.83
N SER A 509 10.22 -21.25 -1.21
CA SER A 509 8.85 -21.73 -1.08
C SER A 509 8.19 -21.17 0.19
N GLY A 510 7.17 -20.34 0.04
CA GLY A 510 6.46 -19.73 1.18
C GLY A 510 5.85 -20.75 2.16
N TRP A 511 5.41 -21.92 1.68
CA TRP A 511 4.90 -22.98 2.55
C TRP A 511 6.00 -23.65 3.37
N ASN A 512 7.17 -23.87 2.78
CA ASN A 512 8.31 -24.42 3.52
C ASN A 512 8.82 -23.41 4.56
N LEU A 513 8.84 -22.11 4.21
CA LEU A 513 9.18 -21.05 5.16
C LEU A 513 8.19 -20.98 6.32
N PHE A 514 6.89 -21.15 6.05
CA PHE A 514 5.84 -21.25 7.08
C PHE A 514 6.05 -22.48 7.98
N ASP A 515 6.43 -23.63 7.43
CA ASP A 515 6.68 -24.86 8.19
C ASP A 515 7.91 -24.74 9.09
N LEU A 516 8.97 -24.10 8.58
CA LEU A 516 10.15 -23.76 9.37
C LEU A 516 9.79 -22.77 10.48
N GLY A 517 9.04 -21.72 10.17
CA GLY A 517 8.61 -20.68 11.12
C GLY A 517 7.74 -21.25 12.25
N THR A 518 6.73 -22.04 11.93
CA THR A 518 5.89 -22.70 12.95
C THR A 518 6.68 -23.69 13.80
N SER A 519 7.64 -24.40 13.22
CA SER A 519 8.51 -25.31 13.98
C SER A 519 9.43 -24.58 14.95
N MET A 520 9.97 -23.43 14.53
CA MET A 520 10.74 -22.56 15.42
C MET A 520 9.86 -21.94 16.52
N MET A 521 8.65 -21.47 16.19
CA MET A 521 7.72 -20.92 17.20
C MET A 521 7.33 -21.95 18.26
N VAL A 522 7.13 -23.22 17.89
CA VAL A 522 6.84 -24.29 18.86
C VAL A 522 8.05 -24.59 19.75
N LEU A 523 9.27 -24.56 19.19
CA LEU A 523 10.49 -24.75 19.97
C LEU A 523 10.71 -23.58 20.96
N VAL A 524 10.49 -22.35 20.50
CA VAL A 524 10.53 -21.14 21.34
C VAL A 524 9.43 -21.18 22.39
N ALA A 525 8.23 -21.68 22.07
CA ALA A 525 7.17 -21.84 23.05
C ALA A 525 7.53 -22.85 24.15
N ALA A 526 8.08 -24.00 23.77
CA ALA A 526 8.49 -25.04 24.71
C ALA A 526 9.61 -24.56 25.65
N SER A 527 10.63 -23.89 25.11
CA SER A 527 11.73 -23.30 25.89
C SER A 527 11.33 -22.04 26.68
N GLY A 528 10.46 -21.20 26.11
CA GLY A 528 9.95 -20.01 26.79
C GLY A 528 9.10 -20.37 28.00
N LEU A 529 8.32 -21.46 27.92
CA LEU A 529 7.47 -21.91 29.01
C LEU A 529 8.26 -22.60 30.15
N THR A 530 9.45 -23.14 29.87
CA THR A 530 10.36 -23.62 30.93
C THR A 530 11.03 -22.46 31.68
N LEU A 531 11.32 -21.35 30.98
CA LEU A 531 11.90 -20.14 31.58
C LEU A 531 10.87 -19.26 32.29
N PHE A 532 9.67 -19.13 31.72
CA PHE A 532 8.58 -18.30 32.21
C PHE A 532 7.28 -19.11 32.28
N PRO A 533 7.03 -19.83 33.40
CA PRO A 533 5.84 -20.66 33.54
C PRO A 533 4.51 -19.92 33.39
N SER A 534 4.50 -18.62 33.70
CA SER A 534 3.33 -17.75 33.56
C SER A 534 2.97 -17.40 32.09
N ALA A 535 3.86 -17.66 31.13
CA ALA A 535 3.67 -17.31 29.72
C ALA A 535 2.79 -18.32 28.95
N VAL A 536 1.60 -18.63 29.50
CA VAL A 536 0.65 -19.63 28.96
C VAL A 536 0.22 -19.30 27.51
N PHE A 537 0.27 -18.03 27.09
CA PHE A 537 -0.07 -17.64 25.72
C PHE A 537 0.84 -18.28 24.65
N LEU A 538 2.09 -18.64 24.97
CA LEU A 538 3.02 -19.29 24.03
C LEU A 538 2.50 -20.63 23.51
N VAL A 539 1.61 -21.26 24.28
CA VAL A 539 0.91 -22.50 23.92
C VAL A 539 0.10 -22.36 22.61
N MET A 540 -0.38 -21.15 22.30
CA MET A 540 -1.19 -20.85 21.11
C MET A 540 -0.44 -21.05 19.78
N PHE A 541 0.90 -21.13 19.80
CA PHE A 541 1.67 -21.37 18.58
C PHE A 541 1.58 -22.82 18.07
N ARG A 542 1.26 -23.77 18.95
CA ARG A 542 1.18 -25.20 18.57
C ARG A 542 0.05 -25.51 17.57
N PRO A 543 -1.19 -25.00 17.73
CA PRO A 543 -2.26 -25.14 16.73
C PRO A 543 -1.95 -24.52 15.35
N LEU A 544 -1.07 -23.51 15.25
CA LEU A 544 -0.79 -22.82 13.97
C LEU A 544 -0.28 -23.78 12.88
N ARG A 545 0.37 -24.88 13.26
CA ARG A 545 0.83 -25.90 12.31
C ARG A 545 -0.32 -26.56 11.54
N MET A 546 -1.51 -26.65 12.12
CA MET A 546 -2.70 -27.20 11.46
C MET A 546 -3.12 -26.39 10.22
N LEU A 547 -2.71 -25.12 10.12
CA LEU A 547 -2.96 -24.28 8.95
C LEU A 547 -2.33 -24.86 7.67
N ARG A 548 -1.29 -25.73 7.78
CA ARG A 548 -0.73 -26.45 6.63
C ARG A 548 -1.74 -27.35 5.92
N LEU A 549 -2.77 -27.85 6.61
CA LEU A 549 -3.83 -28.65 5.98
C LEU A 549 -4.60 -27.87 4.91
N PHE A 550 -4.62 -26.53 4.99
CA PHE A 550 -5.22 -25.69 3.94
C PHE A 550 -4.50 -25.77 2.58
N LYS A 551 -3.26 -26.28 2.54
CA LYS A 551 -2.54 -26.53 1.28
C LYS A 551 -3.16 -27.66 0.44
N ILE A 552 -3.85 -28.62 1.08
CA ILE A 552 -4.40 -29.83 0.44
C ILE A 552 -5.47 -29.45 -0.60
N LYS A 553 -6.44 -28.62 -0.22
CA LYS A 553 -7.54 -28.24 -1.10
C LYS A 553 -7.12 -27.08 -2.00
N LYS A 554 -7.20 -27.26 -3.33
CA LYS A 554 -6.89 -26.21 -4.33
C LYS A 554 -7.56 -24.88 -4.00
N ARG A 555 -8.86 -24.90 -3.67
CA ARG A 555 -9.63 -23.69 -3.33
C ARG A 555 -9.01 -22.91 -2.17
N TYR A 556 -8.60 -23.58 -1.09
CA TYR A 556 -8.02 -22.90 0.08
C TYR A 556 -6.64 -22.33 -0.21
N ARG A 557 -5.78 -23.10 -0.88
CA ARG A 557 -4.47 -22.60 -1.35
C ARG A 557 -4.62 -21.35 -2.20
N ASP A 558 -5.64 -21.31 -3.05
CA ASP A 558 -5.92 -20.17 -3.92
C ASP A 558 -6.32 -18.95 -3.08
N VAL A 559 -7.22 -19.11 -2.09
CA VAL A 559 -7.63 -18.07 -1.13
C VAL A 559 -6.47 -17.58 -0.24
N PHE A 560 -5.69 -18.45 0.39
CA PHE A 560 -4.54 -17.99 1.19
C PHE A 560 -3.49 -17.31 0.32
N GLY A 561 -3.27 -17.81 -0.90
CA GLY A 561 -2.43 -17.12 -1.85
C GLY A 561 -2.97 -15.74 -2.24
N THR A 562 -4.30 -15.51 -2.27
CA THR A 562 -4.85 -14.17 -2.58
C THR A 562 -4.52 -13.26 -1.42
N LEU A 563 -4.80 -13.71 -0.19
CA LEU A 563 -4.55 -12.97 1.05
C LEU A 563 -3.10 -12.51 1.19
N VAL A 564 -2.13 -13.40 0.92
CA VAL A 564 -0.70 -13.04 0.98
C VAL A 564 -0.35 -11.96 -0.04
N ILE A 565 -0.87 -12.06 -1.26
CA ILE A 565 -0.63 -11.05 -2.31
C ILE A 565 -1.32 -9.72 -1.97
N LEU A 566 -2.48 -9.77 -1.31
CA LEU A 566 -3.24 -8.59 -0.88
C LEU A 566 -2.79 -8.03 0.47
N THR A 567 -1.83 -8.66 1.16
CA THR A 567 -1.35 -8.22 2.48
C THR A 567 -0.87 -6.77 2.51
N PRO A 568 -0.14 -6.24 1.50
CA PRO A 568 0.25 -4.82 1.48
C PRO A 568 -0.96 -3.86 1.40
N LEU A 569 -2.02 -4.27 0.71
CA LEU A 569 -3.29 -3.53 0.68
C LEU A 569 -3.95 -3.58 2.05
N MET A 570 -4.04 -4.76 2.68
CA MET A 570 -4.63 -4.91 4.02
C MET A 570 -3.88 -4.14 5.11
N CYS A 571 -2.54 -4.09 5.05
CA CYS A 571 -1.76 -3.25 5.95
C CYS A 571 -2.09 -1.77 5.74
N SER A 572 -2.20 -1.32 4.48
CA SER A 572 -2.53 0.07 4.18
C SER A 572 -3.92 0.45 4.71
N THR A 573 -4.92 -0.42 4.54
CA THR A 573 -6.29 -0.17 5.05
C THR A 573 -6.36 -0.23 6.58
N ALA A 574 -5.63 -1.15 7.22
CA ALA A 574 -5.53 -1.22 8.67
C ALA A 574 -4.91 0.06 9.25
N ILE A 575 -3.87 0.61 8.62
CA ILE A 575 -3.28 1.90 9.04
C ILE A 575 -4.30 3.04 8.88
N VAL A 576 -5.11 3.06 7.83
CA VAL A 576 -6.19 4.07 7.69
C VAL A 576 -7.20 3.97 8.83
N MET A 577 -7.60 2.77 9.22
CA MET A 577 -8.47 2.57 10.39
C MET A 577 -7.81 3.03 11.68
N LEU A 578 -6.53 2.75 11.88
CA LEU A 578 -5.79 3.23 13.05
C LEU A 578 -5.65 4.75 13.08
N VAL A 579 -5.45 5.41 11.93
CA VAL A 579 -5.43 6.88 11.82
C VAL A 579 -6.79 7.46 12.20
N LEU A 580 -7.88 6.84 11.75
CA LEU A 580 -9.24 7.23 12.12
C LEU A 580 -9.48 7.07 13.63
N TYR A 581 -9.08 5.93 14.20
CA TYR A 581 -9.21 5.69 15.64
C TYR A 581 -8.36 6.67 16.44
N TYR A 582 -7.15 6.99 16.00
CA TYR A 582 -6.30 7.98 16.67
C TYR A 582 -7.00 9.34 16.72
N PHE A 583 -7.56 9.80 15.60
CA PHE A 583 -8.28 11.07 15.54
C PHE A 583 -9.43 11.13 16.54
N PHE A 584 -10.32 10.12 16.53
CA PHE A 584 -11.45 10.08 17.44
C PHE A 584 -11.04 9.81 18.89
N ALA A 585 -10.02 8.98 19.13
CA ALA A 585 -9.54 8.66 20.48
C ALA A 585 -8.99 9.90 21.17
N ILE A 586 -8.22 10.74 20.46
CA ILE A 586 -7.72 12.00 21.03
C ILE A 586 -8.88 12.92 21.39
N ILE A 587 -9.87 13.08 20.51
CA ILE A 587 -11.06 13.89 20.81
C ILE A 587 -11.83 13.31 22.00
N GLY A 588 -12.05 11.99 22.03
CA GLY A 588 -12.74 11.30 23.12
C GLY A 588 -12.00 11.41 24.45
N MET A 589 -10.67 11.32 24.46
CA MET A 589 -9.87 11.51 25.68
C MET A 589 -10.01 12.95 26.21
N GLU A 590 -9.94 13.96 25.34
CA GLU A 590 -10.09 15.36 25.78
C GLU A 590 -11.51 15.68 26.27
N LEU A 591 -12.54 14.98 25.77
CA LEU A 591 -13.93 15.17 26.17
C LEU A 591 -14.36 14.33 27.39
N PHE A 592 -13.84 13.12 27.54
CA PHE A 592 -14.39 12.10 28.43
C PHE A 592 -13.40 11.51 29.45
N ALA A 593 -12.12 11.89 29.42
CA ALA A 593 -11.13 11.33 30.36
C ALA A 593 -11.43 11.70 31.82
N GLY A 594 -11.21 10.74 32.73
CA GLY A 594 -11.34 10.96 34.17
C GLY A 594 -12.77 10.88 34.71
N ILE A 595 -13.74 10.45 33.89
CA ILE A 595 -15.12 10.20 34.33
C ILE A 595 -15.20 8.78 34.90
N ASP A 596 -15.58 8.66 36.17
CA ASP A 596 -15.82 7.35 36.78
C ASP A 596 -17.18 6.79 36.36
N MET A 597 -17.15 5.71 35.59
CA MET A 597 -18.34 5.03 35.08
C MET A 597 -18.85 3.93 36.02
N LYS A 598 -18.23 3.73 37.20
CA LYS A 598 -18.68 2.71 38.16
C LYS A 598 -19.96 3.16 38.88
N ASN A 599 -21.00 2.32 38.86
CA ASN A 599 -22.31 2.60 39.48
C ASN A 599 -22.92 3.95 39.03
N CYS A 600 -22.64 4.36 37.79
CA CYS A 600 -23.21 5.55 37.18
C CYS A 600 -24.65 5.30 36.66
N CYS A 601 -25.24 6.32 36.06
CA CYS A 601 -26.51 6.21 35.30
C CYS A 601 -27.71 5.67 36.11
N LYS A 602 -27.82 6.05 37.40
CA LYS A 602 -28.93 5.66 38.27
C LYS A 602 -30.28 6.13 37.72
N ASN A 603 -31.31 5.28 37.84
CA ASN A 603 -32.67 5.51 37.34
C ASN A 603 -32.77 5.66 35.81
N THR A 604 -31.85 5.03 35.06
CA THR A 604 -31.89 5.03 33.59
C THR A 604 -31.92 3.61 33.05
N SER A 605 -32.29 3.46 31.78
CA SER A 605 -32.35 2.17 31.09
C SER A 605 -31.00 1.44 30.98
N VAL A 606 -29.88 2.14 31.24
CA VAL A 606 -28.52 1.57 31.16
C VAL A 606 -27.89 1.27 32.52
N GLU A 607 -28.59 1.50 33.63
CA GLU A 607 -28.04 1.32 35.00
C GLU A 607 -27.47 -0.09 35.22
N ASP A 608 -28.18 -1.12 34.78
CA ASP A 608 -27.81 -2.52 35.00
C ASP A 608 -26.45 -2.91 34.37
N PHE A 609 -26.03 -2.19 33.32
CA PHE A 609 -24.77 -2.46 32.62
C PHE A 609 -23.54 -1.84 33.31
N TYR A 610 -23.75 -0.84 34.19
CA TYR A 610 -22.68 -0.11 34.89
C TYR A 610 -22.64 -0.40 36.39
N LYS A 611 -23.48 -1.30 36.88
CA LYS A 611 -23.51 -1.73 38.27
C LYS A 611 -22.24 -2.49 38.65
N TYR A 612 -21.46 -1.91 39.56
CA TYR A 612 -20.25 -2.49 40.14
C TYR A 612 -20.52 -2.94 41.58
N SER A 613 -20.32 -4.22 41.85
CA SER A 613 -20.34 -4.76 43.22
C SER A 613 -19.11 -5.63 43.47
N ALA A 614 -18.41 -5.38 44.58
CA ALA A 614 -17.18 -6.10 44.91
C ALA A 614 -17.41 -7.57 45.29
N ASN A 615 -18.63 -7.91 45.72
CA ASN A 615 -18.97 -9.23 46.28
C ASN A 615 -19.87 -10.09 45.38
N VAL A 616 -20.50 -9.51 44.34
CA VAL A 616 -21.38 -10.22 43.39
C VAL A 616 -20.99 -9.84 41.97
N THR A 617 -20.51 -10.81 41.21
CA THR A 617 -20.32 -10.66 39.77
C THR A 617 -21.69 -10.70 39.09
N THR A 618 -22.29 -9.55 38.82
CA THR A 618 -23.42 -9.48 37.90
C THR A 618 -22.92 -9.81 36.49
N GLY A 619 -23.63 -10.66 35.75
CA GLY A 619 -23.22 -11.07 34.39
C GLY A 619 -23.22 -9.93 33.36
N LEU A 620 -23.88 -8.81 33.65
CA LEU A 620 -24.10 -7.67 32.74
C LEU A 620 -23.20 -6.45 33.02
N GLY A 621 -22.51 -6.38 34.16
CA GLY A 621 -22.01 -5.13 34.74
C GLY A 621 -20.57 -4.72 34.41
N TYR A 622 -20.02 -5.00 33.23
CA TYR A 622 -18.59 -4.71 32.91
C TYR A 622 -18.35 -3.50 32.00
N TYR A 623 -19.40 -2.77 31.59
CA TYR A 623 -19.27 -1.65 30.64
C TYR A 623 -18.49 -0.46 31.21
N TYR A 624 -18.33 -0.36 32.53
CA TYR A 624 -17.49 0.66 33.16
C TYR A 624 -16.00 0.56 32.78
N LEU A 625 -15.55 -0.57 32.20
CA LEU A 625 -14.19 -0.74 31.68
C LEU A 625 -13.94 -0.01 30.36
N ASN A 626 -15.02 0.34 29.65
CA ASN A 626 -14.98 1.02 28.37
C ASN A 626 -14.85 2.53 28.56
N THR A 627 -13.67 2.97 28.98
CA THR A 627 -13.37 4.38 29.24
C THR A 627 -12.53 5.03 28.14
N PHE A 628 -12.47 6.36 28.19
CA PHE A 628 -11.57 7.17 27.37
C PHE A 628 -10.42 7.75 28.21
N ASP A 629 -9.94 7.00 29.20
CA ASP A 629 -8.88 7.49 30.09
C ASP A 629 -7.50 7.49 29.43
N ASN A 630 -7.25 6.62 28.45
CA ASN A 630 -5.94 6.46 27.82
C ASN A 630 -6.12 6.06 26.36
N LEU A 631 -5.12 6.34 25.52
CA LEU A 631 -5.17 6.03 24.09
C LEU A 631 -5.48 4.56 23.80
N MET A 632 -4.95 3.63 24.60
CA MET A 632 -5.21 2.20 24.43
C MET A 632 -6.64 1.82 24.81
N ALA A 633 -7.16 2.35 25.91
CA ALA A 633 -8.54 2.13 26.35
C ALA A 633 -9.51 2.71 25.32
N SER A 634 -9.30 3.97 24.92
CA SER A 634 -10.04 4.64 23.84
C SER A 634 -9.96 3.88 22.52
N GLY A 635 -8.80 3.34 22.15
CA GLY A 635 -8.65 2.53 20.95
C GLY A 635 -9.50 1.25 20.98
N MET A 636 -9.57 0.60 22.14
CA MET A 636 -10.42 -0.58 22.32
C MET A 636 -11.91 -0.23 22.33
N THR A 637 -12.32 0.85 23.00
CA THR A 637 -13.73 1.27 23.00
C THR A 637 -14.19 1.67 21.59
N LEU A 638 -13.37 2.39 20.83
CA LEU A 638 -13.65 2.70 19.43
C LEU A 638 -13.73 1.43 18.57
N PHE A 639 -12.87 0.44 18.80
CA PHE A 639 -12.96 -0.85 18.12
C PHE A 639 -14.28 -1.56 18.43
N GLU A 640 -14.72 -1.61 19.68
CA GLU A 640 -16.02 -2.19 20.05
C GLU A 640 -17.18 -1.45 19.38
N LEU A 641 -17.11 -0.11 19.32
CA LEU A 641 -18.10 0.70 18.59
C LEU A 641 -18.13 0.39 17.08
N THR A 642 -16.99 0.05 16.46
CA THR A 642 -16.97 -0.33 15.03
C THR A 642 -17.63 -1.68 14.72
N VAL A 643 -17.77 -2.54 15.72
CA VAL A 643 -18.52 -3.80 15.59
C VAL A 643 -20.04 -3.53 15.62
N VAL A 644 -20.47 -2.33 16.02
CA VAL A 644 -21.87 -1.82 15.96
C VAL A 644 -22.82 -2.51 16.96
N ASN A 645 -22.40 -3.54 17.68
CA ASN A 645 -23.25 -4.17 18.69
C ASN A 645 -23.25 -3.38 20.01
N ASN A 646 -24.42 -3.24 20.66
CA ASN A 646 -24.61 -2.60 21.97
C ASN A 646 -24.03 -1.17 22.11
N TRP A 647 -23.71 -0.51 21.00
CA TRP A 647 -23.02 0.79 20.99
C TRP A 647 -23.84 1.91 21.64
N PHE A 648 -25.18 1.81 21.57
CA PHE A 648 -26.09 2.77 22.18
C PHE A 648 -26.02 2.78 23.72
N ILE A 649 -25.59 1.67 24.35
CA ILE A 649 -25.40 1.58 25.80
C ILE A 649 -24.27 2.53 26.23
N LEU A 650 -23.16 2.52 25.49
CA LEU A 650 -22.03 3.43 25.73
C LEU A 650 -22.44 4.88 25.47
N MET A 651 -23.09 5.13 24.33
CA MET A 651 -23.57 6.46 23.96
C MET A 651 -24.51 7.05 25.02
N ASN A 652 -25.51 6.29 25.48
CA ASN A 652 -26.47 6.77 26.48
C ASN A 652 -25.82 6.98 27.85
N ALA A 653 -24.85 6.15 28.23
CA ALA A 653 -24.14 6.33 29.49
C ALA A 653 -23.38 7.65 29.52
N TYR A 654 -22.60 7.96 28.47
CA TYR A 654 -21.92 9.26 28.36
C TYR A 654 -22.90 10.43 28.20
N ALA A 655 -24.05 10.22 27.55
CA ALA A 655 -25.09 11.24 27.45
C ALA A 655 -25.67 11.63 28.81
N VAL A 656 -25.84 10.67 29.71
CA VAL A 656 -26.35 10.89 31.07
C VAL A 656 -25.29 11.50 31.99
N THR A 657 -24.03 11.09 31.87
CA THR A 657 -22.96 11.55 32.77
C THR A 657 -22.38 12.92 32.39
N VAL A 658 -22.21 13.20 31.10
CA VAL A 658 -21.57 14.43 30.60
C VAL A 658 -22.59 15.41 30.02
N GLY A 659 -23.57 14.89 29.29
CA GLY A 659 -24.62 15.69 28.67
C GLY A 659 -25.06 15.15 27.31
N MET A 660 -26.27 15.52 26.91
CA MET A 660 -26.97 14.95 25.74
C MET A 660 -26.27 15.22 24.40
N TYR A 661 -25.47 16.29 24.30
CA TYR A 661 -24.72 16.64 23.09
C TYR A 661 -23.64 15.60 22.73
N THR A 662 -23.19 14.79 23.69
CA THR A 662 -22.22 13.71 23.45
C THR A 662 -22.74 12.62 22.52
N ARG A 663 -24.06 12.47 22.38
CA ARG A 663 -24.68 11.58 21.37
C ARG A 663 -24.17 11.88 19.97
N ALA A 664 -23.92 13.14 19.63
CA ALA A 664 -23.40 13.55 18.33
C ALA A 664 -22.01 12.95 18.04
N TYR A 665 -21.13 12.84 19.04
CA TYR A 665 -19.80 12.23 18.87
C TYR A 665 -19.91 10.76 18.42
N PHE A 666 -20.75 9.96 19.09
CA PHE A 666 -20.94 8.55 18.77
C PHE A 666 -21.65 8.35 17.42
N MET A 667 -22.64 9.18 17.10
CA MET A 667 -23.33 9.14 15.80
C MET A 667 -22.40 9.52 14.64
N ILE A 668 -21.60 10.58 14.79
CA ILE A 668 -20.61 10.98 13.77
C ILE A 668 -19.54 9.88 13.61
N PHE A 669 -19.05 9.31 14.71
CA PHE A 669 -18.12 8.19 14.65
C PHE A 669 -18.72 6.99 13.89
N TYR A 670 -19.97 6.62 14.18
CA TYR A 670 -20.67 5.57 13.45
C TYR A 670 -20.76 5.86 11.95
N LEU A 671 -21.23 7.05 11.56
CA LEU A 671 -21.35 7.42 10.14
C LEU A 671 -19.99 7.36 9.42
N VAL A 672 -18.95 7.95 10.01
CA VAL A 672 -17.61 7.96 9.41
C VAL A 672 -17.03 6.54 9.31
N THR A 673 -17.11 5.75 10.38
CA THR A 673 -16.57 4.38 10.39
C THR A 673 -17.34 3.45 9.46
N MET A 674 -18.66 3.60 9.34
CA MET A 674 -19.47 2.86 8.39
C MET A 674 -19.04 3.15 6.94
N ILE A 675 -18.86 4.42 6.57
CA ILE A 675 -18.38 4.80 5.23
C ILE A 675 -16.98 4.23 4.98
N VAL A 676 -16.05 4.38 5.94
CA VAL A 676 -14.69 3.89 5.77
C VAL A 676 -14.66 2.36 5.68
N LEU A 677 -15.40 1.66 6.55
CA LEU A 677 -15.46 0.19 6.57
C LEU A 677 -16.06 -0.36 5.28
N THR A 678 -17.15 0.23 4.77
CA THR A 678 -17.76 -0.19 3.50
C THR A 678 -16.80 -0.03 2.33
N ILE A 679 -16.05 1.08 2.27
CA ILE A 679 -15.00 1.29 1.25
C ILE A 679 -13.86 0.27 1.39
N VAL A 680 -13.40 0.00 2.63
CA VAL A 680 -12.35 -1.01 2.88
C VAL A 680 -12.80 -2.40 2.43
N VAL A 681 -14.01 -2.81 2.81
CA VAL A 681 -14.59 -4.10 2.42
C VAL A 681 -14.76 -4.18 0.91
N SER A 682 -15.27 -3.13 0.26
CA SER A 682 -15.39 -3.05 -1.20
C SER A 682 -14.03 -3.21 -1.89
N SER A 683 -12.99 -2.49 -1.45
CA SER A 683 -11.64 -2.60 -2.02
C SER A 683 -11.06 -4.02 -1.93
N PHE A 684 -11.33 -4.68 -0.81
CA PHE A 684 -10.85 -6.04 -0.57
C PHE A 684 -11.61 -7.05 -1.43
N LEU A 685 -12.94 -6.93 -1.50
CA LEU A 685 -13.78 -7.78 -2.33
C LEU A 685 -13.44 -7.63 -3.80
N GLU A 686 -13.13 -6.42 -4.27
CA GLU A 686 -12.75 -6.19 -5.66
C GLU A 686 -11.40 -6.84 -5.98
N ALA A 687 -10.38 -6.62 -5.15
CA ALA A 687 -9.08 -7.25 -5.33
C ALA A 687 -9.14 -8.79 -5.25
N PHE A 688 -10.07 -9.32 -4.44
CA PHE A 688 -10.30 -10.76 -4.31
C PHE A 688 -11.08 -11.34 -5.50
N ARG A 689 -12.18 -10.70 -5.92
CA ARG A 689 -12.96 -11.04 -7.11
C ARG A 689 -12.07 -11.04 -8.34
N PHE A 690 -11.27 -9.98 -8.49
CA PHE A 690 -10.26 -9.84 -9.51
C PHE A 690 -9.33 -11.05 -9.61
N ARG A 691 -8.74 -11.48 -8.49
CA ARG A 691 -7.81 -12.62 -8.50
C ARG A 691 -8.51 -13.95 -8.75
N ILE A 692 -9.75 -14.12 -8.29
CA ILE A 692 -10.56 -15.32 -8.58
C ILE A 692 -10.88 -15.39 -10.07
N GLN A 693 -11.35 -14.29 -10.66
CA GLN A 693 -11.69 -14.22 -12.09
C GLN A 693 -10.46 -14.45 -12.96
N TYR A 694 -9.35 -13.78 -12.64
CA TYR A 694 -8.06 -13.99 -13.28
C TYR A 694 -7.68 -15.48 -13.30
N LYS A 695 -7.70 -16.12 -12.13
CA LYS A 695 -7.32 -17.54 -11.98
C LYS A 695 -8.27 -18.52 -12.68
N ARG A 696 -9.52 -18.13 -12.91
CA ARG A 696 -10.47 -18.90 -13.74
C ARG A 696 -10.18 -18.74 -15.23
N SER A 697 -9.76 -17.55 -15.66
CA SER A 697 -9.44 -17.26 -17.07
C SER A 697 -8.08 -17.77 -17.54
N THR A 698 -7.10 -17.96 -16.65
CA THR A 698 -5.72 -18.32 -17.03
C THR A 698 -5.36 -19.74 -16.62
N THR A 699 -4.77 -20.51 -17.54
CA THR A 699 -4.18 -21.82 -17.23
C THR A 699 -2.83 -21.64 -16.54
N LYS A 700 -2.35 -22.65 -15.79
CA LYS A 700 -0.98 -22.63 -15.20
C LYS A 700 0.11 -22.34 -16.23
N ARG A 701 -0.02 -22.87 -17.45
CA ARG A 701 0.90 -22.61 -18.57
C ARG A 701 0.89 -21.14 -18.98
N ASP A 702 -0.29 -20.51 -19.01
CA ASP A 702 -0.43 -19.09 -19.36
C ASP A 702 0.10 -18.19 -18.23
N GLU A 703 0.00 -18.63 -16.97
CA GLU A 703 0.64 -17.95 -15.83
C GLU A 703 2.17 -18.07 -15.91
N GLU A 704 2.70 -19.24 -16.26
CA GLU A 704 4.15 -19.47 -16.40
C GLU A 704 4.74 -18.64 -17.54
N LYS A 705 4.10 -18.63 -18.72
CA LYS A 705 4.48 -17.79 -19.87
C LYS A 705 4.40 -16.30 -19.58
N MET A 706 3.47 -15.85 -18.76
CA MET A 706 3.35 -14.42 -18.41
C MET A 706 4.46 -13.97 -17.45
N LEU A 707 4.89 -14.86 -16.56
CA LEU A 707 5.87 -14.57 -15.51
C LEU A 707 7.30 -14.82 -15.97
N HIS A 708 7.51 -15.67 -16.96
CA HIS A 708 8.83 -16.03 -17.48
C HIS A 708 8.91 -15.66 -18.94
N GLU A 709 9.84 -14.77 -19.26
CA GLU A 709 10.20 -14.41 -20.63
C GLU A 709 11.52 -15.10 -20.96
N GLU A 710 11.60 -15.72 -22.13
CA GLU A 710 12.83 -16.38 -22.60
C GLU A 710 13.52 -15.45 -23.60
N VAL A 711 14.81 -15.21 -23.37
CA VAL A 711 15.65 -14.42 -24.28
C VAL A 711 16.86 -15.26 -24.67
N GLU A 712 17.01 -15.48 -25.97
CA GLU A 712 18.20 -16.09 -26.57
C GLU A 712 19.25 -15.01 -26.82
N LEU A 713 20.49 -15.27 -26.40
CA LEU A 713 21.65 -14.44 -26.71
C LEU A 713 22.67 -15.23 -27.52
N ARG A 714 23.20 -14.59 -28.57
CA ARG A 714 24.31 -15.07 -29.39
C ARG A 714 25.47 -14.09 -29.32
N TYR A 715 26.70 -14.61 -29.24
CA TYR A 715 27.91 -13.79 -29.13
C TYR A 715 28.08 -12.86 -30.35
N ASP A 716 27.88 -13.39 -31.56
CA ASP A 716 28.09 -12.66 -32.82
C ASP A 716 27.11 -11.47 -32.98
N GLU A 717 25.87 -11.64 -32.52
CA GLU A 717 24.87 -10.57 -32.52
C GLU A 717 25.25 -9.46 -31.52
N LEU A 718 25.81 -9.83 -30.37
CA LEU A 718 26.24 -8.89 -29.34
C LEU A 718 27.45 -8.07 -29.76
N GLU A 719 28.39 -8.66 -30.49
CA GLU A 719 29.57 -7.95 -31.02
C GLU A 719 29.16 -6.80 -31.97
N SER A 720 28.08 -6.98 -32.74
CA SER A 720 27.55 -5.92 -33.62
C SER A 720 26.88 -4.76 -32.86
N ILE A 721 26.34 -5.03 -31.68
CA ILE A 721 25.57 -4.08 -30.86
C ILE A 721 26.49 -3.35 -29.87
N VAL A 722 27.39 -4.08 -29.24
CA VAL A 722 28.32 -3.61 -28.20
C VAL A 722 29.65 -3.33 -28.87
N GLN A 723 29.79 -2.14 -29.44
CA GLN A 723 30.99 -1.69 -30.16
C GLN A 723 32.21 -1.44 -29.23
N ASP A 724 32.06 -1.62 -27.91
CA ASP A 724 33.10 -1.42 -26.89
C ASP A 724 33.82 -2.74 -26.53
N PHE A 725 35.12 -2.81 -26.85
CA PHE A 725 35.96 -4.00 -26.66
C PHE A 725 36.05 -4.46 -25.19
N LEU A 726 36.18 -3.52 -24.25
CA LEU A 726 36.37 -3.82 -22.82
C LEU A 726 35.10 -4.41 -22.18
N LEU A 727 33.94 -3.95 -22.66
CA LEU A 727 32.62 -4.44 -22.23
C LEU A 727 32.36 -5.84 -22.82
N MET A 728 32.76 -6.06 -24.08
CA MET A 728 32.73 -7.39 -24.70
C MET A 728 33.61 -8.41 -23.97
N GLU A 729 34.78 -8.01 -23.45
CA GLU A 729 35.62 -8.91 -22.64
C GLU A 729 34.94 -9.32 -21.32
N GLN A 730 34.21 -8.41 -20.68
CA GLN A 730 33.37 -8.75 -19.52
C GLN A 730 32.22 -9.71 -19.91
N ILE A 731 31.61 -9.50 -21.08
CA ILE A 731 30.53 -10.35 -21.60
C ILE A 731 31.01 -11.79 -21.87
N ARG A 732 32.25 -11.93 -22.36
CA ARG A 732 32.89 -13.23 -22.63
C ARG A 732 32.97 -14.15 -21.41
N THR A 733 32.99 -13.60 -20.19
CA THR A 733 33.06 -14.40 -18.96
C THR A 733 31.81 -15.23 -18.69
N PHE A 734 30.65 -14.81 -19.22
CA PHE A 734 29.37 -15.51 -19.02
C PHE A 734 28.74 -16.04 -20.30
N LEU A 735 29.26 -15.67 -21.48
CA LEU A 735 28.79 -16.14 -22.78
C LEU A 735 29.96 -16.77 -23.56
N PRO A 736 30.06 -18.12 -23.65
CA PRO A 736 31.10 -18.78 -24.44
C PRO A 736 30.91 -18.52 -25.94
N ILE A 737 32.03 -18.35 -26.65
CA ILE A 737 32.06 -18.15 -28.11
C ILE A 737 31.42 -19.36 -28.81
N ASN A 738 30.58 -19.13 -29.83
CA ASN A 738 29.82 -20.11 -30.60
C ASN A 738 28.73 -20.91 -29.85
N THR A 739 28.30 -20.48 -28.65
CA THR A 739 27.17 -21.11 -27.95
C THR A 739 25.99 -20.16 -27.84
N THR A 740 24.78 -20.67 -28.12
CA THR A 740 23.53 -19.96 -27.82
C THR A 740 23.16 -20.25 -26.38
N THR A 741 22.98 -19.20 -25.58
CA THR A 741 22.52 -19.35 -24.20
C THR A 741 21.14 -18.73 -24.05
N ILE A 742 20.21 -19.51 -23.51
CA ILE A 742 18.86 -19.05 -23.22
C ILE A 742 18.84 -18.58 -21.76
N PHE A 743 18.39 -17.34 -21.58
CA PHE A 743 18.14 -16.75 -20.28
C PHE A 743 16.63 -16.66 -20.04
N ILE A 744 16.23 -16.90 -18.80
CA ILE A 744 14.84 -16.80 -18.35
C ILE A 744 14.72 -15.57 -17.45
N GLY A 745 13.95 -14.58 -17.90
CA GLY A 745 13.58 -13.39 -17.15
C GLY A 745 12.31 -13.66 -16.34
N SER A 746 12.43 -13.70 -15.02
CA SER A 746 11.29 -13.90 -14.11
C SER A 746 10.75 -12.58 -13.56
N ARG A 747 9.42 -12.39 -13.63
CA ARG A 747 8.70 -11.24 -13.07
C ARG A 747 8.11 -11.56 -11.68
N PRO A 748 8.23 -10.66 -10.69
CA PRO A 748 7.48 -10.77 -9.44
C PRO A 748 5.99 -10.55 -9.69
N ARG A 749 5.16 -11.26 -8.91
CA ARG A 749 3.70 -11.13 -8.97
C ARG A 749 3.27 -9.85 -8.27
N THR A 750 3.07 -8.77 -9.02
CA THR A 750 2.58 -7.48 -8.51
C THR A 750 1.14 -7.21 -8.96
N ARG A 751 0.44 -6.34 -8.22
CA ARG A 751 -0.92 -5.90 -8.57
C ARG A 751 -0.98 -5.24 -9.95
N GLU A 752 0.02 -4.43 -10.28
CA GLU A 752 0.09 -3.69 -11.54
C GLU A 752 0.20 -4.62 -12.77
N VAL A 753 1.01 -5.67 -12.67
CA VAL A 753 1.15 -6.69 -13.73
C VAL A 753 -0.19 -7.37 -14.03
N LEU A 754 -0.98 -7.63 -12.99
CA LEU A 754 -2.31 -8.21 -13.15
C LEU A 754 -3.30 -7.18 -13.74
N GLN A 755 -3.30 -5.94 -13.25
CA GLN A 755 -4.19 -4.88 -13.72
C GLN A 755 -3.97 -4.57 -15.20
N ARG A 756 -2.72 -4.53 -15.68
CA ARG A 756 -2.41 -4.31 -17.10
C ARG A 756 -3.01 -5.37 -18.01
N ARG A 757 -3.08 -6.63 -17.57
CA ARG A 757 -3.68 -7.71 -18.36
C ARG A 757 -5.20 -7.65 -18.38
N MET A 758 -5.83 -7.15 -17.33
CA MET A 758 -7.28 -6.98 -17.25
C MET A 758 -7.76 -5.83 -18.13
N TYR A 759 -7.13 -4.67 -17.97
CA TYR A 759 -7.47 -3.46 -18.72
C TYR A 759 -6.80 -3.44 -20.10
N ILE A 760 -6.39 -4.58 -20.68
CA ILE A 760 -5.58 -4.58 -21.90
C ILE A 760 -6.30 -3.89 -23.07
N HIS A 761 -7.61 -4.11 -23.22
CA HIS A 761 -8.42 -3.47 -24.26
C HIS A 761 -8.58 -1.96 -23.99
N GLU A 762 -8.86 -1.58 -22.75
CA GLU A 762 -9.00 -0.18 -22.34
C GLU A 762 -7.67 0.57 -22.44
N ILE A 763 -6.54 -0.08 -22.13
CA ILE A 763 -5.20 0.51 -22.26
C ILE A 763 -4.92 0.86 -23.72
N LEU A 764 -5.31 0.02 -24.69
CA LEU A 764 -5.12 0.33 -26.10
C LEU A 764 -5.92 1.57 -26.52
N GLU A 765 -7.13 1.72 -26.00
CA GLU A 765 -7.97 2.91 -26.19
C GLU A 765 -7.37 4.15 -25.51
N TRP A 766 -6.91 4.04 -24.26
CA TRP A 766 -6.25 5.15 -23.58
C TRP A 766 -4.94 5.57 -24.27
N LEU A 767 -4.22 4.61 -24.85
CA LEU A 767 -3.01 4.89 -25.60
C LEU A 767 -3.32 5.61 -26.92
N SER A 768 -4.41 5.25 -27.61
CA SER A 768 -4.83 5.91 -28.85
C SER A 768 -5.35 7.32 -28.58
N GLU A 769 -6.14 7.51 -27.52
CA GLU A 769 -6.60 8.81 -27.02
C GLU A 769 -5.42 9.72 -26.62
N ALA A 770 -4.43 9.17 -25.90
CA ALA A 770 -3.23 9.94 -25.57
C ALA A 770 -2.42 10.31 -26.82
N LYS A 771 -2.28 9.40 -27.79
CA LYS A 771 -1.59 9.68 -29.08
C LYS A 771 -2.35 10.71 -29.94
N SER A 772 -3.66 10.86 -29.81
CA SER A 772 -4.42 11.91 -30.51
C SER A 772 -4.27 13.25 -29.80
N GLN A 773 -4.35 13.29 -28.47
CA GLN A 773 -4.12 14.50 -27.68
C GLN A 773 -2.70 15.08 -27.89
N GLU A 774 -1.67 14.22 -27.91
CA GLU A 774 -0.28 14.62 -28.20
C GLU A 774 -0.13 15.23 -29.60
N ARG A 775 -0.91 14.76 -30.59
CA ARG A 775 -0.89 15.31 -31.95
C ARG A 775 -1.55 16.69 -32.06
N ILE A 776 -2.54 16.96 -31.21
CA ILE A 776 -3.22 18.26 -31.15
C ILE A 776 -2.32 19.32 -30.48
N THR A 777 -1.54 18.91 -29.46
CA THR A 777 -0.63 19.82 -28.73
C THR A 777 0.71 20.07 -29.42
N THR A 778 1.07 19.30 -30.45
CA THR A 778 2.15 19.69 -31.38
C THR A 778 1.59 20.62 -32.44
N PRO A 779 1.90 21.93 -32.43
CA PRO A 779 1.32 22.84 -33.42
C PRO A 779 1.96 22.54 -34.79
N SER A 780 1.14 22.01 -35.70
CA SER A 780 1.31 22.35 -37.11
C SER A 780 1.07 23.85 -37.23
N THR A 781 2.10 24.57 -37.66
CA THR A 781 2.08 25.96 -38.11
C THR A 781 0.71 26.45 -38.60
N VAL A 782 0.31 27.62 -38.08
CA VAL A 782 -0.75 28.54 -38.56
C VAL A 782 -2.18 28.27 -38.06
N ASN A 783 -2.54 28.84 -36.89
CA ASN A 783 -3.48 29.97 -36.76
C ASN A 783 -3.86 30.23 -35.29
N ASP A 784 -3.87 31.52 -34.93
CA ASP A 784 -4.31 32.10 -33.65
C ASP A 784 -5.74 31.70 -33.23
N PHE A 785 -5.93 31.36 -31.96
CA PHE A 785 -6.74 32.07 -30.95
C PHE A 785 -7.18 31.13 -29.80
N ASP A 786 -6.91 31.60 -28.57
CA ASP A 786 -7.51 31.30 -27.27
C ASP A 786 -7.37 29.88 -26.66
N GLU A 787 -6.31 29.69 -25.88
CA GLU A 787 -6.24 28.69 -24.80
C GLU A 787 -5.97 29.39 -23.46
N ASP A 788 -7.06 29.82 -22.79
CA ASP A 788 -7.04 30.29 -21.40
C ASP A 788 -8.34 29.85 -20.72
N SER A 789 -8.46 28.54 -20.40
CA SER A 789 -9.28 28.00 -19.29
C SER A 789 -9.53 26.48 -19.43
N ILE A 790 -8.60 25.62 -19.02
CA ILE A 790 -8.96 24.23 -18.62
C ILE A 790 -8.11 23.80 -17.42
N ASP A 791 -8.36 24.46 -16.29
CA ASP A 791 -8.25 23.83 -14.98
C ASP A 791 -9.36 24.46 -14.13
N ASP A 792 -10.22 23.62 -13.54
CA ASP A 792 -11.42 23.96 -12.77
C ASP A 792 -12.70 24.35 -13.55
N GLN A 793 -13.34 23.37 -14.22
CA GLN A 793 -14.81 23.20 -14.23
C GLN A 793 -15.21 21.89 -14.94
N ILE A 794 -15.40 20.82 -14.17
CA ILE A 794 -16.37 19.78 -14.53
C ILE A 794 -17.55 20.05 -13.61
N ASN A 795 -18.42 20.97 -14.04
CA ASN A 795 -19.77 21.07 -13.52
C ASN A 795 -20.72 20.40 -14.51
N GLU A 796 -21.66 19.66 -13.93
CA GLU A 796 -22.82 19.05 -14.54
C GLU A 796 -23.51 19.98 -15.54
N THR A 797 -23.76 19.49 -16.75
CA THR A 797 -25.00 19.79 -17.47
C THR A 797 -25.43 18.55 -18.23
N ASP A 798 -26.45 17.88 -17.68
CA ASP A 798 -27.43 17.14 -18.45
C ASP A 798 -28.01 18.06 -19.53
N SER A 799 -27.85 17.69 -20.79
CA SER A 799 -28.80 18.09 -21.82
C SER A 799 -28.98 16.93 -22.79
N ALA A 800 -30.15 16.30 -22.67
CA ALA A 800 -30.67 15.32 -23.59
C ALA A 800 -30.62 15.85 -25.03
N ILE A 801 -29.94 15.12 -25.93
CA ILE A 801 -30.21 15.18 -27.36
C ILE A 801 -30.65 13.79 -27.79
N LEU A 802 -31.98 13.68 -27.88
CA LEU A 802 -32.71 12.61 -28.53
C LEU A 802 -32.35 12.66 -30.03
N ASN A 803 -31.70 11.62 -30.55
CA ASN A 803 -31.83 11.26 -31.97
C ASN A 803 -31.59 9.76 -32.11
N GLY A 804 -32.69 9.04 -32.33
CA GLY A 804 -32.68 7.61 -32.59
C GLY A 804 -32.15 7.32 -33.98
N VAL A 805 -31.19 6.40 -34.07
CA VAL A 805 -30.99 5.56 -35.25
C VAL A 805 -30.67 4.15 -34.76
N THR A 806 -31.63 3.27 -34.98
CA THR A 806 -31.51 1.81 -34.87
C THR A 806 -30.40 1.29 -35.78
N LEU A 807 -29.39 0.61 -35.22
CA LEU A 807 -28.53 -0.29 -36.00
C LEU A 807 -28.34 -1.64 -35.31
N THR A 808 -28.85 -2.62 -36.05
CA THR A 808 -28.91 -4.07 -35.90
C THR A 808 -27.61 -4.77 -35.47
N GLN A 809 -27.80 -5.71 -34.55
CA GLN A 809 -26.87 -6.73 -34.09
C GLN A 809 -26.45 -7.67 -35.25
N ARG A 810 -25.16 -7.72 -35.61
CA ARG A 810 -24.61 -8.71 -36.55
C ARG A 810 -23.75 -9.72 -35.79
N ARG A 811 -24.20 -10.99 -35.75
CA ARG A 811 -23.40 -12.17 -35.38
C ARG A 811 -22.40 -12.51 -36.48
N PRO A 812 -21.21 -13.07 -36.19
CA PRO A 812 -20.37 -13.68 -37.20
C PRO A 812 -20.79 -15.13 -37.47
N SER A 813 -21.02 -15.44 -38.74
CA SER A 813 -21.29 -16.78 -39.27
C SER A 813 -20.00 -17.56 -39.54
N ALA A 814 -20.00 -18.84 -39.16
CA ALA A 814 -19.00 -19.83 -39.51
C ALA A 814 -19.10 -20.20 -41.00
N VAL A 815 -17.95 -20.42 -41.65
CA VAL A 815 -17.86 -21.00 -42.99
C VAL A 815 -17.14 -22.34 -42.89
N TYR A 816 -17.87 -23.41 -43.19
CA TYR A 816 -17.35 -24.70 -43.60
C TYR A 816 -17.04 -24.62 -45.11
N SER A 817 -15.88 -25.12 -45.52
CA SER A 817 -15.60 -25.46 -46.93
C SER A 817 -15.30 -26.95 -47.00
N SER A 818 -16.19 -27.68 -47.66
CA SER A 818 -16.02 -29.06 -48.12
C SER A 818 -15.51 -29.06 -49.55
N THR A 819 -14.33 -29.63 -49.75
CA THR A 819 -13.94 -30.52 -50.86
C THR A 819 -12.75 -31.33 -50.37
#